data_AF-A0A7I5E6G1-F1
#
_entry.id   AF-A0A7I5E6G1-F1
#
_cell.length_a   1.000
_cell.length_b   1.000
_cell.length_c   1.000
_cell.angle_alpha   90.00
_cell.angle_beta   90.00
_cell.angle_gamma   90.00
#
_symmetry.space_group_name_H-M   'P 1'
#
loop_
_entity.id
_entity.type
_entity.pdbx_description
1 polymer ?
#
loop_
_entity_poly.entity_id
_entity_poly.type
_entity_poly.pdbx_seq_one_letter_code
_entity_poly.pdbx_strand_id
1 'polypeptide(L)'
;MKDDGYMAVVCAILFGNDEDEKGKGLRLQLLEHLQEVRYQLEVIAHLPSTQTMVLYIFNEETCRQFVANTEETYTFDVGCHTNYKLKFSIARFSGEKRKAVVRSGSFLKRVMSLDRKEDESVALSQLPINNFVKKSVFFKGYQYNVDLRMLKNNDNDSMPHLDFEDLLDLTRSLYEHDAEGAKCYFSGALSDGSFSLLHCTSKFFHISPEVLRIVTLSIFLVWDTSKASLEDVAIIRLIKKLKSKKDIVRTDMLESALEHLAECVVAELRDVLQQFSHESLFPPDGYYILKRMNIALKVVTDICMLPIWDLYETHDPSSALTEQLVHMVTHCVEEWMQQELKVEVKDLKEEWMTVQKMWEMMQRNYQSYNLFFHQFNINYVDLALKTIDEKLESFSRKYLSERLAQLDSRQAEQLEKFTKCTMRFYDTLNSLADFGQNNGVKNLRLYEFETWFLDVTVFWTHSWRDISLRMVSRTISLDNDGDGTKYEQRRPLPAGLYSFLCIQKGLSDDYSMLAFKRPENIVMGSISLVHIYSENIYAYAKKLHNDALTNDSDKESRVIRAANGIEQALLFVSERWRRFVDFDRMAATVPAEEIVVIEKSCEEVFESSRRRCEQIIDGLLRIYCRSKRDDVSRIARNITLESYEHNKKLAVYMREVTPIEKMHANLDSVERMAGDVRADLLPRCSQMAYCILHKMLESEILRYLRKFQNPDYYTEIYVSLKAICSILEIPPQISQVASLVHMHSFTTTELILSYYARISEDLESSNSQSASRISMQVGYIPTTGDNVLVIIKVLGLENVPALNTLCDRVDPYVRLELLPACLYPPHCFPVQKTRTLTQCENLKWNQDFQFLVPQQLFYTHGSSLCISVLDHDRICDELIGRAFLSTNLLERIDCLSVKKLPPPHALRLSQPSVGHRLPFYKMLKERSQRDDIAKAFISQEKTAKKMYFKCLSRRFSTGFKSFKKHSI
;
A
#
# COMPACT_ATOMS: atom_id res chain seq x y z
N MET A 1 -66.93 -58.55 -2.87
CA MET A 1 -65.80 -58.39 -3.80
C MET A 1 -65.21 -57.04 -3.48
N LYS A 2 -64.31 -57.04 -2.49
CA LYS A 2 -63.65 -55.86 -1.98
C LYS A 2 -62.20 -55.97 -2.44
N ASP A 3 -61.73 -54.86 -2.98
CA ASP A 3 -60.35 -54.44 -3.14
C ASP A 3 -59.63 -54.85 -4.45
N ASP A 4 -59.48 -56.12 -4.85
CA ASP A 4 -58.64 -56.42 -6.04
C ASP A 4 -59.40 -56.52 -7.40
N GLY A 5 -60.73 -56.54 -7.38
CA GLY A 5 -61.54 -56.89 -8.56
C GLY A 5 -62.12 -55.71 -9.36
N TYR A 6 -62.10 -54.49 -8.83
CA TYR A 6 -62.90 -53.39 -9.39
C TYR A 6 -62.29 -52.82 -10.67
N MET A 7 -60.98 -52.59 -10.68
CA MET A 7 -60.25 -52.19 -11.90
C MET A 7 -60.22 -53.31 -12.94
N ALA A 8 -60.12 -54.58 -12.52
CA ALA A 8 -60.24 -55.72 -13.43
C ALA A 8 -61.60 -55.77 -14.14
N VAL A 9 -62.69 -55.40 -13.46
CA VAL A 9 -64.04 -55.29 -14.05
C VAL A 9 -64.15 -54.08 -14.99
N VAL A 10 -63.59 -52.92 -14.64
CA VAL A 10 -63.55 -51.73 -15.52
C VAL A 10 -62.71 -52.03 -16.79
N CYS A 11 -61.56 -52.69 -16.65
CA CYS A 11 -60.72 -53.15 -17.76
C CYS A 11 -61.44 -54.16 -18.65
N ALA A 12 -62.12 -55.17 -18.06
CA ALA A 12 -62.89 -56.16 -18.81
C ALA A 12 -64.09 -55.53 -19.55
N ILE A 13 -64.71 -54.50 -18.98
CA ILE A 13 -65.82 -53.78 -19.60
C ILE A 13 -65.32 -52.94 -20.78
N LEU A 14 -64.17 -52.28 -20.68
CA LEU A 14 -63.64 -51.40 -21.73
C LEU A 14 -62.96 -52.15 -22.89
N PHE A 15 -62.35 -53.33 -22.64
CA PHE A 15 -61.62 -54.12 -23.66
C PHE A 15 -62.44 -55.22 -24.38
N GLY A 16 -63.74 -55.36 -24.11
CA GLY A 16 -64.58 -56.24 -24.94
C GLY A 16 -64.61 -55.75 -26.40
N ASN A 17 -64.26 -56.61 -27.37
CA ASN A 17 -64.17 -56.34 -28.82
C ASN A 17 -65.16 -55.26 -29.32
N ASP A 18 -64.63 -54.22 -29.96
CA ASP A 18 -65.32 -52.98 -30.37
C ASP A 18 -66.29 -53.11 -31.57
N GLU A 19 -66.64 -54.33 -31.99
CA GLU A 19 -67.48 -54.55 -33.17
C GLU A 19 -69.00 -54.48 -32.89
N ASP A 20 -69.44 -54.35 -31.63
CA ASP A 20 -70.88 -54.39 -31.29
C ASP A 20 -71.42 -53.06 -30.73
N GLU A 21 -72.24 -52.36 -31.53
CA GLU A 21 -72.99 -51.15 -31.16
C GLU A 21 -73.86 -51.36 -29.90
N LYS A 22 -74.30 -52.59 -29.61
CA LYS A 22 -75.01 -52.91 -28.36
C LYS A 22 -74.13 -52.83 -27.11
N GLY A 23 -72.83 -53.07 -27.24
CA GLY A 23 -71.88 -52.97 -26.13
C GLY A 23 -71.71 -51.53 -25.61
N LYS A 24 -71.76 -50.53 -26.51
CA LYS A 24 -71.68 -49.11 -26.15
C LYS A 24 -72.84 -48.63 -25.26
N GLY A 25 -74.06 -49.11 -25.53
CA GLY A 25 -75.25 -48.78 -24.75
C GLY A 25 -75.25 -49.36 -23.33
N LEU A 26 -74.81 -50.61 -23.19
CA LEU A 26 -74.65 -51.28 -21.88
C LEU A 26 -73.51 -50.67 -21.05
N ARG A 27 -72.42 -50.23 -21.69
CA ARG A 27 -71.30 -49.54 -21.04
C ARG A 27 -71.69 -48.19 -20.46
N LEU A 28 -72.51 -47.41 -21.17
CA LEU A 28 -73.05 -46.13 -20.66
C LEU A 28 -73.96 -46.35 -19.44
N GLN A 29 -74.80 -47.39 -19.48
CA GLN A 29 -75.68 -47.76 -18.36
C GLN A 29 -74.92 -48.29 -17.13
N LEU A 30 -73.78 -48.94 -17.33
CA LEU A 30 -72.89 -49.42 -16.26
C LEU A 30 -72.07 -48.28 -15.63
N LEU A 31 -71.61 -47.31 -16.44
CA LEU A 31 -71.00 -46.06 -15.94
C LEU A 31 -72.00 -45.21 -15.15
N GLU A 32 -73.28 -45.16 -15.59
CA GLU A 32 -74.38 -44.55 -14.83
C GLU A 32 -74.78 -45.36 -13.57
N HIS A 33 -74.44 -46.64 -13.48
CA HIS A 33 -74.60 -47.45 -12.26
C HIS A 33 -73.45 -47.25 -11.26
N LEU A 34 -72.24 -46.90 -11.73
CA LEU A 34 -71.07 -46.65 -10.90
C LEU A 34 -71.11 -45.28 -10.21
N GLN A 35 -71.74 -44.28 -10.83
CA GLN A 35 -72.20 -43.09 -10.14
C GLN A 35 -73.55 -43.42 -9.49
N GLU A 36 -73.62 -43.69 -8.18
CA GLU A 36 -74.91 -43.84 -7.48
C GLU A 36 -75.67 -42.50 -7.50
N VAL A 37 -76.32 -42.20 -8.63
CA VAL A 37 -77.20 -41.04 -8.78
C VAL A 37 -78.50 -41.37 -8.06
N ARG A 38 -78.75 -40.71 -6.92
CA ARG A 38 -80.02 -40.82 -6.20
C ARG A 38 -80.94 -39.67 -6.60
N TYR A 39 -82.16 -40.03 -7.00
CA TYR A 39 -83.21 -39.07 -7.30
C TYR A 39 -84.12 -38.92 -6.08
N GLN A 40 -84.24 -37.70 -5.58
CA GLN A 40 -85.22 -37.35 -4.54
C GLN A 40 -86.36 -36.54 -5.15
N LEU A 41 -87.60 -36.88 -4.84
CA LEU A 41 -88.79 -36.15 -5.28
C LEU A 41 -89.28 -35.26 -4.14
N GLU A 42 -89.28 -33.95 -4.36
CA GLU A 42 -89.97 -32.97 -3.52
C GLU A 42 -91.39 -32.74 -4.02
N VAL A 43 -92.35 -32.82 -3.10
CA VAL A 43 -93.77 -32.58 -3.36
C VAL A 43 -94.32 -31.54 -2.37
N ILE A 44 -94.94 -30.49 -2.89
CA ILE A 44 -95.62 -29.44 -2.11
C ILE A 44 -97.08 -29.40 -2.53
N ALA A 45 -98.00 -29.69 -1.61
CA ALA A 45 -99.43 -29.74 -1.92
C ALA A 45 -100.19 -28.54 -1.32
N HIS A 46 -100.86 -27.77 -2.18
CA HIS A 46 -101.64 -26.58 -1.79
C HIS A 46 -103.11 -26.96 -1.60
N LEU A 47 -103.47 -27.44 -0.42
CA LEU A 47 -104.81 -27.96 -0.08
C LEU A 47 -105.40 -27.26 1.17
N PRO A 48 -106.74 -27.20 1.34
CA PRO A 48 -107.38 -26.72 2.57
C PRO A 48 -107.25 -27.73 3.72
N SER A 49 -107.09 -27.28 4.96
CA SER A 49 -106.80 -28.08 6.17
C SER A 49 -107.78 -29.22 6.52
N THR A 50 -108.92 -29.30 5.82
CA THR A 50 -109.92 -30.37 5.97
C THR A 50 -109.75 -31.53 4.99
N GLN A 51 -108.74 -31.46 4.12
CA GLN A 51 -108.46 -32.46 3.08
C GLN A 51 -106.99 -32.86 3.09
N THR A 52 -106.74 -34.15 2.88
CA THR A 52 -105.39 -34.72 2.85
C THR A 52 -105.12 -35.31 1.47
N MET A 53 -103.95 -35.02 0.91
CA MET A 53 -103.48 -35.66 -0.32
C MET A 53 -102.88 -37.02 0.00
N VAL A 54 -103.22 -38.01 -0.81
CA VAL A 54 -102.57 -39.32 -0.81
C VAL A 54 -101.84 -39.46 -2.13
N LEU A 55 -100.51 -39.51 -2.04
CA LEU A 55 -99.60 -39.72 -3.17
C LEU A 55 -99.30 -41.22 -3.29
N TYR A 56 -99.47 -41.76 -4.50
CA TYR A 56 -99.02 -43.10 -4.85
C TYR A 56 -97.82 -43.00 -5.79
N ILE A 57 -96.69 -43.57 -5.37
CA ILE A 57 -95.51 -43.78 -6.20
C ILE A 57 -95.46 -45.25 -6.55
N PHE A 58 -95.65 -45.59 -7.81
CA PHE A 58 -95.77 -47.00 -8.21
C PHE A 58 -95.06 -47.31 -9.53
N ASN A 59 -94.60 -48.53 -9.66
CA ASN A 59 -94.14 -49.14 -10.92
C ASN A 59 -94.94 -50.43 -11.16
N GLU A 60 -94.54 -51.25 -12.14
CA GLU A 60 -95.26 -52.49 -12.48
C GLU A 60 -95.28 -53.53 -11.34
N GLU A 61 -94.36 -53.43 -10.37
CA GLU A 61 -94.18 -54.44 -9.31
C GLU A 61 -94.45 -53.94 -7.89
N THR A 62 -94.34 -52.63 -7.64
CA THR A 62 -94.39 -52.03 -6.31
C THR A 62 -95.20 -50.75 -6.29
N CYS A 63 -95.96 -50.52 -5.21
CA CYS A 63 -96.70 -49.29 -4.98
C CYS A 63 -96.45 -48.81 -3.54
N ARG A 64 -95.96 -47.58 -3.40
CA ARG A 64 -95.76 -46.92 -2.11
C ARG A 64 -96.81 -45.83 -1.97
N GLN A 65 -97.55 -45.87 -0.86
CA GLN A 65 -98.56 -44.89 -0.52
C GLN A 65 -98.01 -43.93 0.53
N PHE A 66 -98.09 -42.64 0.25
CA PHE A 66 -97.72 -41.55 1.14
C PHE A 66 -98.92 -40.64 1.38
N VAL A 67 -99.03 -40.13 2.58
CA VAL A 67 -100.10 -39.22 3.00
C VAL A 67 -99.45 -37.87 3.29
N ALA A 68 -99.81 -36.85 2.52
CA ALA A 68 -99.27 -35.49 2.61
C ALA A 68 -100.38 -34.53 3.06
N ASN A 69 -100.13 -33.86 4.18
CA ASN A 69 -101.00 -32.81 4.73
C ASN A 69 -100.54 -31.43 4.26
N THR A 70 -101.40 -30.43 4.42
CA THR A 70 -101.30 -29.09 3.85
C THR A 70 -100.03 -28.32 4.23
N GLU A 71 -99.38 -27.69 3.25
CA GLU A 71 -98.28 -26.69 3.33
C GLU A 71 -96.86 -27.15 3.75
N GLU A 72 -96.59 -28.45 3.93
CA GLU A 72 -95.22 -28.96 4.16
C GLU A 72 -94.58 -29.47 2.84
N THR A 73 -93.27 -29.23 2.67
CA THR A 73 -92.46 -29.86 1.60
C THR A 73 -92.10 -31.27 2.02
N TYR A 74 -92.54 -32.26 1.25
CA TYR A 74 -92.20 -33.65 1.50
C TYR A 74 -91.13 -34.12 0.50
N THR A 75 -89.98 -34.53 1.01
CA THR A 75 -88.92 -35.20 0.24
C THR A 75 -89.10 -36.71 0.30
N PHE A 76 -89.13 -37.35 -0.87
CA PHE A 76 -89.24 -38.80 -1.00
C PHE A 76 -88.04 -39.33 -1.78
N ASP A 77 -87.33 -40.30 -1.19
CA ASP A 77 -86.27 -40.99 -1.91
C ASP A 77 -86.87 -41.99 -2.90
N VAL A 78 -86.61 -41.74 -4.18
CA VAL A 78 -87.10 -42.54 -5.30
C VAL A 78 -86.05 -43.59 -5.73
N GLY A 79 -84.83 -43.50 -5.18
CA GLY A 79 -83.71 -44.38 -5.54
C GLY A 79 -83.13 -44.07 -6.93
N CYS A 80 -82.50 -45.07 -7.55
CA CYS A 80 -81.66 -44.91 -8.74
C CYS A 80 -82.44 -44.98 -10.07
N HIS A 81 -83.77 -45.12 -10.05
CA HIS A 81 -84.60 -45.41 -11.23
C HIS A 81 -85.78 -44.45 -11.35
N THR A 82 -86.02 -43.91 -12.54
CA THR A 82 -87.11 -42.97 -12.85
C THR A 82 -88.38 -43.64 -13.40
N ASN A 83 -88.41 -44.98 -13.47
CA ASN A 83 -89.53 -45.79 -13.98
C ASN A 83 -90.72 -45.91 -13.01
N TYR A 84 -90.95 -44.91 -12.17
CA TYR A 84 -92.14 -44.83 -11.33
C TYR A 84 -93.12 -43.81 -11.90
N LYS A 85 -94.40 -44.10 -11.75
CA LYS A 85 -95.52 -43.19 -12.03
C LYS A 85 -96.06 -42.66 -10.71
N LEU A 86 -96.42 -41.39 -10.72
CA LEU A 86 -97.09 -40.69 -9.63
C LEU A 86 -98.58 -40.62 -9.95
N LYS A 87 -99.42 -40.98 -8.97
CA LYS A 87 -100.86 -40.70 -9.01
C LYS A 87 -101.27 -40.05 -7.69
N PHE A 88 -102.05 -38.98 -7.79
CA PHE A 88 -102.56 -38.25 -6.65
C PHE A 88 -104.01 -38.63 -6.41
N SER A 89 -104.41 -38.75 -5.15
CA SER A 89 -105.81 -38.87 -4.76
C SER A 89 -106.06 -38.04 -3.50
N ILE A 90 -107.30 -37.61 -3.28
CA ILE A 90 -107.66 -36.81 -2.10
C ILE A 90 -108.66 -37.60 -1.26
N ALA A 91 -108.37 -37.72 0.04
CA ALA A 91 -109.22 -38.44 0.99
C ALA A 91 -109.51 -37.55 2.22
N ARG A 92 -110.74 -37.66 2.75
CA ARG A 92 -111.08 -37.11 4.08
C ARG A 92 -110.75 -38.16 5.12
N PHE A 93 -109.66 -37.97 5.85
CA PHE A 93 -109.27 -38.85 6.94
C PHE A 93 -109.62 -38.20 8.29
N SER A 94 -110.41 -38.90 9.09
CA SER A 94 -110.59 -38.61 10.51
C SER A 94 -109.59 -39.45 11.31
N GLY A 95 -108.40 -38.91 11.56
CA GLY A 95 -107.47 -39.43 12.57
C GLY A 95 -106.53 -40.58 12.12
N GLU A 96 -105.29 -40.41 12.57
CA GLU A 96 -104.10 -41.30 12.58
C GLU A 96 -103.33 -41.62 11.29
N LYS A 97 -102.04 -41.23 11.33
CA LYS A 97 -100.99 -41.40 10.34
C LYS A 97 -100.62 -42.88 10.17
N ARG A 98 -100.82 -43.45 8.98
CA ARG A 98 -100.20 -44.73 8.58
C ARG A 98 -99.41 -44.54 7.29
N LYS A 99 -98.08 -44.67 7.37
CA LYS A 99 -97.23 -45.02 6.22
C LYS A 99 -97.32 -46.54 6.06
N ALA A 100 -97.85 -47.02 4.94
CA ALA A 100 -97.94 -48.45 4.66
C ALA A 100 -97.30 -48.74 3.30
N VAL A 101 -96.25 -49.55 3.29
CA VAL A 101 -95.68 -50.14 2.07
C VAL A 101 -96.43 -51.44 1.84
N VAL A 102 -97.18 -51.56 0.74
CA VAL A 102 -97.99 -52.74 0.44
C VAL A 102 -97.47 -53.40 -0.84
N ARG A 103 -96.89 -54.61 -0.71
CA ARG A 103 -96.48 -55.45 -1.84
C ARG A 103 -97.61 -56.42 -2.20
N SER A 104 -98.69 -55.92 -2.82
CA SER A 104 -99.82 -56.78 -3.23
C SER A 104 -100.41 -56.34 -4.58
N GLY A 105 -100.45 -57.27 -5.53
CA GLY A 105 -101.07 -57.07 -6.85
C GLY A 105 -102.59 -56.78 -6.79
N SER A 106 -103.26 -57.14 -5.69
CA SER A 106 -104.68 -56.78 -5.48
C SER A 106 -104.88 -55.30 -5.14
N PHE A 107 -103.88 -54.66 -4.53
CA PHE A 107 -103.89 -53.22 -4.25
C PHE A 107 -103.61 -52.40 -5.52
N LEU A 108 -102.64 -52.83 -6.35
CA LEU A 108 -102.38 -52.26 -7.68
C LEU A 108 -103.64 -52.28 -8.57
N LYS A 109 -104.36 -53.42 -8.63
CA LYS A 109 -105.66 -53.49 -9.33
C LYS A 109 -106.69 -52.50 -8.77
N ARG A 110 -106.74 -52.29 -7.44
CA ARG A 110 -107.67 -51.35 -6.78
C ARG A 110 -107.33 -49.89 -7.09
N VAL A 111 -106.04 -49.54 -7.19
CA VAL A 111 -105.56 -48.20 -7.61
C VAL A 111 -105.84 -47.95 -9.10
N MET A 112 -105.75 -49.01 -9.94
CA MET A 112 -106.11 -48.95 -11.35
C MET A 112 -107.63 -48.98 -11.61
N SER A 113 -108.45 -49.49 -10.69
CA SER A 113 -109.92 -49.59 -10.84
C SER A 113 -110.72 -48.44 -10.22
N LEU A 114 -110.07 -47.48 -9.56
CA LEU A 114 -110.68 -46.22 -9.13
C LEU A 114 -110.83 -45.30 -10.35
N ASP A 115 -111.73 -45.68 -11.27
CA ASP A 115 -111.98 -45.00 -12.54
C ASP A 115 -113.42 -44.48 -12.58
N ARG A 116 -113.57 -43.15 -12.42
CA ARG A 116 -114.57 -42.35 -13.14
C ARG A 116 -113.98 -40.95 -13.38
N LYS A 117 -113.53 -40.75 -14.62
CA LYS A 117 -112.92 -39.56 -15.26
C LYS A 117 -111.41 -39.39 -15.03
N GLU A 118 -110.74 -39.11 -16.16
CA GLU A 118 -109.30 -39.05 -16.40
C GLU A 118 -108.53 -38.28 -15.33
N ASP A 119 -107.71 -38.97 -14.53
CA ASP A 119 -106.67 -38.36 -13.70
C ASP A 119 -105.29 -38.81 -14.23
N GLU A 120 -104.56 -37.85 -14.81
CA GLU A 120 -103.25 -38.04 -15.44
C GLU A 120 -102.22 -38.61 -14.43
N SER A 121 -101.73 -39.83 -14.65
CA SER A 121 -100.53 -40.32 -13.96
C SER A 121 -99.30 -39.62 -14.53
N VAL A 122 -98.45 -39.04 -13.67
CA VAL A 122 -97.21 -38.38 -14.10
C VAL A 122 -96.07 -39.39 -14.05
N ALA A 123 -95.42 -39.66 -15.17
CA ALA A 123 -94.20 -40.45 -15.17
C ALA A 123 -93.05 -39.61 -14.58
N LEU A 124 -92.32 -40.12 -13.59
CA LEU A 124 -91.19 -39.41 -12.99
C LEU A 124 -90.10 -39.08 -14.01
N SER A 125 -89.93 -39.92 -15.03
CA SER A 125 -89.02 -39.69 -16.16
C SER A 125 -89.33 -38.43 -16.97
N GLN A 126 -90.52 -37.85 -16.86
CA GLN A 126 -90.93 -36.65 -17.58
C GLN A 126 -90.77 -35.35 -16.75
N LEU A 127 -90.35 -35.45 -15.49
CA LEU A 127 -90.11 -34.28 -14.65
C LEU A 127 -88.69 -33.70 -14.91
N PRO A 128 -88.57 -32.37 -15.12
CA PRO A 128 -87.28 -31.73 -15.26
C PRO A 128 -86.50 -31.76 -13.93
N ILE A 129 -85.22 -32.14 -14.01
CA ILE A 129 -84.32 -32.22 -12.84
C ILE A 129 -84.03 -30.80 -12.32
N ASN A 130 -84.08 -30.63 -11.01
CA ASN A 130 -83.83 -29.42 -10.23
C ASN A 130 -84.79 -28.23 -10.44
N ASN A 131 -85.86 -28.38 -11.24
CA ASN A 131 -86.88 -27.35 -11.46
C ASN A 131 -88.27 -27.79 -10.96
N PHE A 132 -89.06 -26.85 -10.42
CA PHE A 132 -90.44 -27.12 -9.98
C PHE A 132 -91.41 -27.16 -11.17
N VAL A 133 -92.30 -28.16 -11.17
CA VAL A 133 -93.42 -28.30 -12.10
C VAL A 133 -94.73 -28.23 -11.33
N LYS A 134 -95.60 -27.30 -11.70
CA LYS A 134 -96.95 -27.21 -11.13
C LYS A 134 -97.90 -28.16 -11.85
N LYS A 135 -98.56 -29.03 -11.09
CA LYS A 135 -99.59 -29.95 -11.59
C LYS A 135 -100.90 -29.68 -10.87
N SER A 136 -101.98 -29.56 -11.64
CA SER A 136 -103.32 -29.43 -11.09
C SER A 136 -103.99 -30.80 -10.97
N VAL A 137 -104.55 -31.09 -9.80
CA VAL A 137 -105.29 -32.30 -9.47
C VAL A 137 -106.75 -31.94 -9.23
N PHE A 138 -107.68 -32.65 -9.85
CA PHE A 138 -109.11 -32.36 -9.76
C PHE A 138 -109.82 -33.36 -8.87
N PHE A 139 -110.65 -32.89 -7.93
CA PHE A 139 -111.46 -33.77 -7.09
C PHE A 139 -112.84 -33.19 -6.80
N LYS A 140 -113.90 -33.96 -7.10
CA LYS A 140 -115.32 -33.58 -6.94
C LYS A 140 -115.65 -32.16 -7.49
N GLY A 141 -115.03 -31.80 -8.62
CA GLY A 141 -115.26 -30.51 -9.29
C GLY A 141 -114.39 -29.34 -8.83
N TYR A 142 -113.46 -29.53 -7.88
CA TYR A 142 -112.51 -28.52 -7.43
C TYR A 142 -111.09 -28.83 -7.93
N GLN A 143 -110.34 -27.79 -8.31
CA GLN A 143 -108.94 -27.88 -8.77
C GLN A 143 -107.98 -27.53 -7.63
N TYR A 144 -107.01 -28.39 -7.38
CA TYR A 144 -105.94 -28.20 -6.39
C TYR A 144 -104.58 -28.21 -7.09
N ASN A 145 -103.60 -27.44 -6.62
CA ASN A 145 -102.28 -27.37 -7.23
C ASN A 145 -101.24 -28.10 -6.38
N VAL A 146 -100.34 -28.82 -7.04
CA VAL A 146 -99.22 -29.55 -6.45
C VAL A 146 -97.95 -29.18 -7.20
N ASP A 147 -96.94 -28.72 -6.48
CA ASP A 147 -95.63 -28.42 -7.06
C ASP A 147 -94.70 -29.63 -6.85
N LEU A 148 -94.06 -30.09 -7.93
CA LEU A 148 -93.18 -31.27 -7.95
C LEU A 148 -91.78 -30.88 -8.41
N ARG A 149 -90.74 -31.33 -7.73
CA ARG A 149 -89.35 -31.13 -8.12
C ARG A 149 -88.55 -32.40 -7.93
N MET A 150 -87.73 -32.76 -8.91
CA MET A 150 -86.84 -33.91 -8.81
C MET A 150 -85.40 -33.42 -8.58
N LEU A 151 -84.83 -33.71 -7.43
CA LEU A 151 -83.44 -33.39 -7.07
C LEU A 151 -82.52 -34.54 -7.48
N LYS A 152 -81.38 -34.21 -8.07
CA LYS A 152 -80.32 -35.17 -8.40
C LYS A 152 -79.16 -34.97 -7.41
N ASN A 153 -78.95 -35.94 -6.52
CA ASN A 153 -77.80 -35.97 -5.62
C ASN A 153 -76.82 -37.06 -6.08
N ASN A 154 -75.54 -36.70 -6.20
CA ASN A 154 -74.45 -37.64 -6.40
C ASN A 154 -73.81 -37.91 -5.03
N ASP A 155 -73.92 -39.14 -4.51
CA ASP A 155 -73.21 -39.54 -3.28
C ASP A 155 -71.72 -39.74 -3.62
N ASN A 156 -70.89 -38.75 -3.34
CA ASN A 156 -69.44 -38.83 -3.56
C ASN A 156 -68.68 -39.56 -2.43
N ASP A 157 -69.31 -39.79 -1.28
CA ASP A 157 -68.65 -40.35 -0.07
C ASP A 157 -68.50 -41.89 -0.07
N SER A 158 -69.15 -42.61 -1.01
CA SER A 158 -69.08 -44.08 -1.11
C SER A 158 -68.23 -44.59 -2.28
N MET A 159 -67.56 -43.69 -3.02
CA MET A 159 -66.69 -44.06 -4.14
C MET A 159 -65.30 -44.49 -3.62
N PRO A 160 -64.71 -45.60 -4.09
CA PRO A 160 -63.30 -45.90 -3.80
C PRO A 160 -62.43 -44.74 -4.28
N HIS A 161 -61.55 -44.23 -3.42
CA HIS A 161 -60.54 -43.25 -3.81
C HIS A 161 -59.42 -43.98 -4.56
N LEU A 162 -59.05 -43.51 -5.75
CA LEU A 162 -57.84 -43.95 -6.43
C LEU A 162 -56.66 -43.21 -5.78
N ASP A 163 -55.75 -43.94 -5.16
CA ASP A 163 -54.52 -43.36 -4.63
C ASP A 163 -53.47 -43.18 -5.73
N PHE A 164 -52.34 -42.55 -5.38
CA PHE A 164 -51.28 -42.26 -6.34
C PHE A 164 -50.59 -43.54 -6.84
N GLU A 165 -50.38 -44.53 -5.96
CA GLU A 165 -49.70 -45.79 -6.30
C GLU A 165 -50.52 -46.61 -7.28
N ASP A 166 -51.83 -46.73 -7.07
CA ASP A 166 -52.74 -47.40 -7.99
C ASP A 166 -52.75 -46.73 -9.38
N LEU A 167 -52.69 -45.40 -9.44
CA LEU A 167 -52.59 -44.66 -10.70
C LEU A 167 -51.24 -44.92 -11.39
N LEU A 168 -50.14 -44.90 -10.63
CA LEU A 168 -48.79 -45.13 -11.13
C LEU A 168 -48.67 -46.54 -11.72
N ASP A 169 -49.11 -47.56 -10.99
CA ASP A 169 -49.05 -48.96 -11.41
C ASP A 169 -49.97 -49.26 -12.59
N LEU A 170 -51.19 -48.69 -12.61
CA LEU A 170 -52.07 -48.77 -13.77
C LEU A 170 -51.41 -48.17 -15.00
N THR A 171 -50.86 -46.96 -14.88
CA THR A 171 -50.24 -46.25 -16.00
C THR A 171 -49.01 -47.02 -16.49
N ARG A 172 -48.16 -47.51 -15.58
CA ARG A 172 -46.98 -48.33 -15.89
C ARG A 172 -47.37 -49.60 -16.65
N SER A 173 -48.34 -50.35 -16.13
CA SER A 173 -48.79 -51.62 -16.72
C SER A 173 -49.34 -51.45 -18.13
N LEU A 174 -50.07 -50.36 -18.42
CA LEU A 174 -50.59 -50.07 -19.76
C LEU A 174 -49.47 -49.74 -20.75
N TYR A 175 -48.47 -48.96 -20.32
CA TYR A 175 -47.32 -48.65 -21.16
C TYR A 175 -46.45 -49.89 -21.42
N GLU A 176 -46.25 -50.74 -20.41
CA GLU A 176 -45.52 -52.01 -20.58
C GLU A 176 -46.24 -52.98 -21.52
N HIS A 177 -47.56 -53.13 -21.40
CA HIS A 177 -48.37 -53.96 -22.30
C HIS A 177 -48.26 -53.52 -23.76
N ASP A 178 -48.36 -52.21 -24.02
CA ASP A 178 -48.23 -51.69 -25.39
C ASP A 178 -46.79 -51.77 -25.92
N ALA A 179 -45.78 -51.71 -25.03
CA ALA A 179 -44.38 -51.87 -25.38
C ALA A 179 -44.03 -53.32 -25.75
N GLU A 180 -44.61 -54.31 -25.09
CA GLU A 180 -44.48 -55.74 -25.46
C GLU A 180 -45.01 -56.03 -26.87
N GLY A 181 -45.99 -55.24 -27.34
CA GLY A 181 -46.50 -55.30 -28.71
C GLY A 181 -45.61 -54.61 -29.77
N ALA A 182 -44.60 -53.82 -29.37
CA ALA A 182 -43.78 -53.03 -30.28
C ALA A 182 -42.51 -53.79 -30.73
N LYS A 183 -42.20 -53.75 -32.04
CA LYS A 183 -40.99 -54.38 -32.59
C LYS A 183 -39.77 -53.47 -32.39
N CYS A 184 -39.05 -53.71 -31.29
CA CYS A 184 -37.77 -53.10 -30.88
C CYS A 184 -37.79 -51.64 -30.38
N TYR A 185 -38.55 -50.73 -31.00
CA TYR A 185 -38.63 -49.33 -30.56
C TYR A 185 -40.06 -48.96 -30.16
N PHE A 186 -40.22 -48.41 -28.95
CA PHE A 186 -41.50 -47.94 -28.43
C PHE A 186 -41.61 -46.41 -28.56
N SER A 187 -42.64 -45.94 -29.28
CA SER A 187 -42.82 -44.52 -29.62
C SER A 187 -43.32 -43.63 -28.47
N GLY A 188 -43.64 -44.24 -27.32
CA GLY A 188 -44.23 -43.57 -26.16
C GLY A 188 -45.73 -43.24 -26.32
N ALA A 189 -46.38 -43.72 -27.39
CA ALA A 189 -47.81 -43.56 -27.61
C ALA A 189 -48.56 -44.83 -27.19
N LEU A 190 -49.64 -44.64 -26.42
CA LEU A 190 -50.56 -45.73 -26.08
C LEU A 190 -51.40 -46.09 -27.31
N SER A 191 -51.75 -47.38 -27.42
CA SER A 191 -52.74 -47.89 -28.36
C SER A 191 -54.13 -47.33 -28.04
N ASP A 192 -55.05 -47.32 -29.00
CA ASP A 192 -56.39 -46.72 -28.82
C ASP A 192 -57.14 -47.33 -27.62
N GLY A 193 -56.95 -48.62 -27.34
CA GLY A 193 -57.51 -49.32 -26.17
C GLY A 193 -56.90 -48.85 -24.85
N SER A 194 -55.58 -48.86 -24.74
CA SER A 194 -54.84 -48.46 -23.54
C SER A 194 -55.02 -46.96 -23.24
N PHE A 195 -55.02 -46.12 -24.27
CA PHE A 195 -55.30 -44.69 -24.16
C PHE A 195 -56.72 -44.42 -23.67
N SER A 196 -57.72 -45.10 -24.26
CA SER A 196 -59.12 -44.95 -23.85
C SER A 196 -59.32 -45.36 -22.40
N LEU A 197 -58.65 -46.42 -21.95
CA LEU A 197 -58.72 -46.88 -20.57
C LEU A 197 -58.18 -45.85 -19.58
N LEU A 198 -56.96 -45.36 -19.80
CA LEU A 198 -56.34 -44.34 -18.93
C LEU A 198 -57.14 -43.02 -18.93
N HIS A 199 -57.67 -42.64 -20.09
CA HIS A 199 -58.46 -41.42 -20.24
C HIS A 199 -59.87 -41.53 -19.61
N CYS A 200 -60.49 -42.71 -19.67
CA CYS A 200 -61.75 -42.98 -18.97
C CYS A 200 -61.54 -42.99 -17.45
N THR A 201 -60.49 -43.65 -16.96
CA THR A 201 -60.15 -43.68 -15.52
C THR A 201 -59.86 -42.29 -14.98
N SER A 202 -59.06 -41.49 -15.68
CA SER A 202 -58.77 -40.11 -15.25
C SER A 202 -59.99 -39.19 -15.26
N LYS A 203 -60.87 -39.31 -16.25
CA LYS A 203 -62.15 -38.57 -16.25
C LYS A 203 -63.08 -38.98 -15.11
N PHE A 204 -63.08 -40.26 -14.76
CA PHE A 204 -63.91 -40.80 -13.69
C PHE A 204 -63.47 -40.30 -12.31
N PHE A 205 -62.16 -40.28 -12.05
CA PHE A 205 -61.57 -39.83 -10.78
C PHE A 205 -61.20 -38.33 -10.75
N HIS A 206 -61.62 -37.55 -11.76
CA HIS A 206 -61.30 -36.12 -11.88
C HIS A 206 -59.79 -35.79 -11.85
N ILE A 207 -58.95 -36.71 -12.36
CA ILE A 207 -57.49 -36.53 -12.42
C ILE A 207 -57.15 -35.58 -13.55
N SER A 208 -56.32 -34.58 -13.27
CA SER A 208 -55.91 -33.62 -14.28
C SER A 208 -55.00 -34.28 -15.34
N PRO A 209 -55.08 -33.83 -16.61
CA PRO A 209 -54.16 -34.30 -17.65
C PRO A 209 -52.68 -34.08 -17.33
N GLU A 210 -52.37 -33.14 -16.45
CA GLU A 210 -51.03 -32.81 -15.97
C GLU A 210 -50.47 -33.91 -15.08
N VAL A 211 -51.25 -34.39 -14.11
CA VAL A 211 -50.88 -35.51 -13.24
C VAL A 211 -50.56 -36.74 -14.08
N LEU A 212 -51.41 -37.08 -15.06
CA LEU A 212 -51.14 -38.19 -15.98
C LEU A 212 -49.83 -38.02 -16.76
N ARG A 213 -49.52 -36.81 -17.23
CA ARG A 213 -48.29 -36.52 -17.98
C ARG A 213 -47.05 -36.60 -17.09
N ILE A 214 -47.15 -36.18 -15.82
CA ILE A 214 -46.06 -36.26 -14.83
C ILE A 214 -45.80 -37.72 -14.47
N VAL A 215 -46.86 -38.51 -14.22
CA VAL A 215 -46.76 -39.95 -13.96
C VAL A 215 -46.15 -40.67 -15.16
N THR A 216 -46.60 -40.36 -16.38
CA THR A 216 -46.02 -40.93 -17.61
C THR A 216 -44.55 -40.54 -17.77
N LEU A 217 -44.20 -39.29 -17.48
CA LEU A 217 -42.81 -38.83 -17.53
C LEU A 217 -41.93 -39.58 -16.52
N SER A 218 -42.43 -39.80 -15.30
CA SER A 218 -41.74 -40.55 -14.24
C SER A 218 -41.46 -41.99 -14.66
N ILE A 219 -42.46 -42.66 -15.25
CA ILE A 219 -42.32 -44.01 -15.80
C ILE A 219 -41.29 -44.07 -16.94
N PHE A 220 -41.29 -43.06 -17.82
CA PHE A 220 -40.34 -43.00 -18.95
C PHE A 220 -38.90 -42.73 -18.53
N LEU A 221 -38.68 -42.03 -17.41
CA LEU A 221 -37.34 -41.80 -16.87
C LEU A 221 -36.73 -43.10 -16.33
N VAL A 222 -37.51 -43.91 -15.61
CA VAL A 222 -37.06 -45.18 -15.02
C VAL A 222 -37.39 -46.37 -15.93
N TRP A 223 -37.45 -46.15 -17.24
CA TRP A 223 -37.90 -47.15 -18.19
C TRP A 223 -36.87 -48.27 -18.36
N ASP A 224 -37.28 -49.52 -18.13
CA ASP A 224 -36.42 -50.67 -18.34
C ASP A 224 -36.23 -50.96 -19.85
N THR A 225 -35.04 -50.65 -20.34
CA THR A 225 -34.64 -50.87 -21.73
C THR A 225 -34.54 -52.35 -22.12
N SER A 226 -34.62 -53.29 -21.17
CA SER A 226 -34.58 -54.73 -21.42
C SER A 226 -35.79 -55.25 -22.20
N LYS A 227 -36.96 -54.61 -22.06
CA LYS A 227 -38.22 -55.02 -22.75
C LYS A 227 -38.33 -54.40 -24.15
N ALA A 228 -38.25 -53.07 -24.25
CA ALA A 228 -38.28 -52.32 -25.50
C ALA A 228 -37.57 -50.98 -25.31
N SER A 229 -36.81 -50.52 -26.31
CA SER A 229 -36.11 -49.24 -26.21
C SER A 229 -37.08 -48.09 -26.49
N LEU A 230 -37.20 -47.16 -25.55
CA LEU A 230 -38.01 -45.95 -25.70
C LEU A 230 -37.37 -45.00 -26.72
N GLU A 231 -38.15 -44.42 -27.63
CA GLU A 231 -37.65 -43.36 -28.52
C GLU A 231 -37.27 -42.10 -27.74
N ASP A 232 -36.06 -41.55 -27.97
CA ASP A 232 -35.55 -40.30 -27.37
C ASP A 232 -36.54 -39.12 -27.47
N VAL A 233 -37.38 -39.12 -28.50
CA VAL A 233 -38.34 -38.04 -28.78
C VAL A 233 -39.55 -38.10 -27.83
N ALA A 234 -39.85 -39.25 -27.22
CA ALA A 234 -41.02 -39.45 -26.36
C ALA A 234 -41.00 -38.53 -25.12
N ILE A 235 -39.86 -38.51 -24.40
CA ILE A 235 -39.65 -37.65 -23.23
C ILE A 235 -39.71 -36.16 -23.63
N ILE A 236 -39.04 -35.79 -24.72
CA ILE A 236 -39.02 -34.40 -25.22
C ILE A 236 -40.44 -33.90 -25.56
N ARG A 237 -41.29 -34.75 -26.16
CA ARG A 237 -42.70 -34.41 -26.45
C ARG A 237 -43.49 -34.12 -25.17
N LEU A 238 -43.30 -34.90 -24.11
CA LEU A 238 -43.97 -34.71 -22.83
C LEU A 238 -43.53 -33.42 -22.14
N ILE A 239 -42.22 -33.18 -22.06
CA ILE A 239 -41.64 -31.94 -21.52
C ILE A 239 -42.20 -30.71 -22.25
N LYS A 240 -42.24 -30.74 -23.59
CA LYS A 240 -42.79 -29.61 -24.38
C LYS A 240 -44.26 -29.34 -24.08
N LYS A 241 -45.07 -30.39 -23.87
CA LYS A 241 -46.48 -30.27 -23.49
C LYS A 241 -46.64 -29.69 -22.08
N LEU A 242 -45.77 -30.07 -21.13
CA LEU A 242 -45.78 -29.54 -19.76
C LEU A 242 -45.32 -28.07 -19.73
N LYS A 243 -44.26 -27.69 -20.47
CA LYS A 243 -43.78 -26.29 -20.59
C LYS A 243 -44.84 -25.32 -21.13
N SER A 244 -45.77 -25.79 -21.96
CA SER A 244 -46.75 -24.94 -22.63
C SER A 244 -47.96 -24.49 -21.79
N LYS A 245 -48.11 -25.00 -20.55
CA LYS A 245 -49.32 -24.80 -19.73
C LYS A 245 -49.06 -23.80 -18.60
N LYS A 246 -49.99 -22.85 -18.40
CA LYS A 246 -49.81 -21.71 -17.47
C LYS A 246 -50.75 -21.69 -16.26
N ASP A 247 -51.86 -22.43 -16.31
CA ASP A 247 -52.88 -22.43 -15.25
C ASP A 247 -53.04 -23.85 -14.69
N ILE A 248 -52.20 -24.20 -13.71
CA ILE A 248 -52.21 -25.50 -13.03
C ILE A 248 -52.79 -25.31 -11.63
N VAL A 249 -53.79 -26.12 -11.27
CA VAL A 249 -54.46 -26.08 -9.97
C VAL A 249 -53.74 -27.04 -9.01
N ARG A 250 -53.45 -26.58 -7.78
CA ARG A 250 -52.87 -27.40 -6.72
C ARG A 250 -53.84 -28.50 -6.27
N THR A 251 -53.37 -29.74 -6.23
CA THR A 251 -54.11 -30.91 -5.73
C THR A 251 -53.14 -31.88 -5.04
N ASP A 252 -53.61 -32.65 -4.06
CA ASP A 252 -52.76 -33.60 -3.31
C ASP A 252 -52.16 -34.69 -4.23
N MET A 253 -52.92 -35.13 -5.24
CA MET A 253 -52.42 -36.03 -6.30
C MET A 253 -51.29 -35.41 -7.14
N LEU A 254 -51.32 -34.10 -7.36
CA LEU A 254 -50.28 -33.41 -8.12
C LEU A 254 -49.00 -33.28 -7.29
N GLU A 255 -49.13 -33.01 -5.98
CA GLU A 255 -48.01 -32.98 -5.06
C GLU A 255 -47.31 -34.35 -4.98
N SER A 256 -48.07 -35.43 -4.79
CA SER A 256 -47.53 -36.81 -4.77
C SER A 256 -46.85 -37.19 -6.10
N ALA A 257 -47.43 -36.78 -7.23
CA ALA A 257 -46.85 -37.03 -8.54
C ALA A 257 -45.56 -36.23 -8.79
N LEU A 258 -45.46 -35.00 -8.28
CA LEU A 258 -44.26 -34.18 -8.37
C LEU A 258 -43.16 -34.68 -7.43
N GLU A 259 -43.51 -35.13 -6.22
CA GLU A 259 -42.58 -35.78 -5.30
C GLU A 259 -41.96 -37.03 -5.93
N HIS A 260 -42.78 -37.92 -6.49
CA HIS A 260 -42.28 -39.11 -7.18
C HIS A 260 -41.46 -38.76 -8.43
N LEU A 261 -41.88 -37.77 -9.23
CA LEU A 261 -41.09 -37.30 -10.37
C LEU A 261 -39.73 -36.78 -9.91
N ALA A 262 -39.66 -36.03 -8.81
CA ALA A 262 -38.41 -35.51 -8.27
C ALA A 262 -37.46 -36.66 -7.87
N GLU A 263 -37.96 -37.71 -7.22
CA GLU A 263 -37.19 -38.91 -6.89
C GLU A 263 -36.64 -39.60 -8.16
N CYS A 264 -37.48 -39.78 -9.19
CA CYS A 264 -37.05 -40.36 -10.46
C CYS A 264 -35.98 -39.50 -11.16
N VAL A 265 -36.13 -38.17 -11.14
CA VAL A 265 -35.16 -37.23 -11.72
C VAL A 265 -33.83 -37.29 -10.97
N VAL A 266 -33.85 -37.38 -9.63
CA VAL A 266 -32.63 -37.50 -8.81
C VAL A 266 -31.92 -38.85 -9.04
N ALA A 267 -32.67 -39.94 -9.24
CA ALA A 267 -32.11 -41.24 -9.60
C ALA A 267 -31.43 -41.20 -10.97
N GLU A 268 -32.13 -40.72 -12.00
CA GLU A 268 -31.58 -40.57 -13.36
C GLU A 268 -30.36 -39.65 -13.38
N LEU A 269 -30.41 -38.55 -12.62
CA LEU A 269 -29.26 -37.66 -12.46
C LEU A 269 -28.02 -38.40 -11.94
N ARG A 270 -28.19 -39.25 -10.92
CA ARG A 270 -27.09 -40.01 -10.33
C ARG A 270 -26.48 -40.96 -11.36
N ASP A 271 -27.32 -41.65 -12.13
CA ASP A 271 -26.88 -42.59 -13.17
C ASP A 271 -26.16 -41.86 -14.32
N VAL A 272 -26.67 -40.71 -14.75
CA VAL A 272 -26.01 -39.86 -15.76
C VAL A 272 -24.66 -39.36 -15.27
N LEU A 273 -24.57 -38.83 -14.04
CA LEU A 273 -23.32 -38.31 -13.48
C LEU A 273 -22.31 -39.43 -13.19
N GLN A 274 -22.75 -40.65 -12.89
CA GLN A 274 -21.86 -41.79 -12.66
C GLN A 274 -20.99 -42.11 -13.89
N GLN A 275 -21.49 -41.84 -15.10
CA GLN A 275 -20.73 -42.00 -16.34
C GLN A 275 -19.50 -41.08 -16.43
N PHE A 276 -19.50 -39.98 -15.67
CA PHE A 276 -18.43 -38.98 -15.65
C PHE A 276 -17.56 -39.05 -14.38
N SER A 277 -17.81 -40.03 -13.50
CA SER A 277 -17.10 -40.17 -12.21
C SER A 277 -15.58 -40.35 -12.33
N HIS A 278 -15.08 -40.79 -13.48
CA HIS A 278 -13.65 -40.96 -13.76
C HIS A 278 -13.04 -39.82 -14.59
N GLU A 279 -13.83 -38.85 -15.04
CA GLU A 279 -13.33 -37.72 -15.84
C GLU A 279 -12.87 -36.59 -14.92
N SER A 280 -11.65 -36.09 -15.13
CA SER A 280 -11.11 -34.99 -14.31
C SER A 280 -11.71 -33.65 -14.72
N LEU A 281 -12.41 -33.02 -13.78
CA LEU A 281 -12.93 -31.65 -13.91
C LEU A 281 -11.97 -30.60 -13.34
N PHE A 282 -10.83 -31.02 -12.79
CA PHE A 282 -9.84 -30.14 -12.19
C PHE A 282 -8.41 -30.71 -12.28
N PRO A 283 -7.41 -29.92 -12.73
CA PRO A 283 -7.52 -28.55 -13.25
C PRO A 283 -8.30 -28.51 -14.57
N PRO A 284 -8.94 -27.39 -14.92
CA PRO A 284 -9.81 -27.33 -16.09
C PRO A 284 -9.01 -27.58 -17.37
N ASP A 285 -9.32 -28.68 -18.06
CA ASP A 285 -8.64 -29.07 -19.30
C ASP A 285 -9.64 -29.22 -20.47
N GLY A 286 -9.72 -28.19 -21.30
CA GLY A 286 -10.55 -28.20 -22.51
C GLY A 286 -12.08 -28.21 -22.27
N TYR A 287 -12.84 -28.10 -23.36
CA TYR A 287 -14.32 -27.99 -23.33
C TYR A 287 -15.04 -29.31 -23.70
N TYR A 288 -14.31 -30.35 -24.12
CA TYR A 288 -14.92 -31.57 -24.66
C TYR A 288 -15.76 -32.33 -23.62
N ILE A 289 -15.24 -32.45 -22.39
CA ILE A 289 -15.93 -33.08 -21.26
C ILE A 289 -17.23 -32.32 -20.95
N LEU A 290 -17.14 -30.99 -20.83
CA LEU A 290 -18.29 -30.12 -20.58
C LEU A 290 -19.36 -30.24 -21.68
N LYS A 291 -18.96 -30.35 -22.95
CA LYS A 291 -19.90 -30.54 -24.06
C LYS A 291 -20.64 -31.87 -23.94
N ARG A 292 -19.95 -32.96 -23.59
CA ARG A 292 -20.56 -34.28 -23.39
C ARG A 292 -21.50 -34.29 -22.20
N MET A 293 -21.07 -33.72 -21.08
CA MET A 293 -21.90 -33.55 -19.89
C MET A 293 -23.16 -32.73 -20.19
N ASN A 294 -23.05 -31.62 -20.92
CA ASN A 294 -24.22 -30.79 -21.27
C ASN A 294 -25.24 -31.55 -22.12
N ILE A 295 -24.77 -32.41 -23.04
CA ILE A 295 -25.66 -33.24 -23.86
C ILE A 295 -26.37 -34.28 -22.98
N ALA A 296 -25.64 -34.93 -22.07
CA ALA A 296 -26.18 -35.96 -21.19
C ALA A 296 -27.17 -35.39 -20.16
N LEU A 297 -26.86 -34.23 -19.57
CA LEU A 297 -27.71 -33.56 -18.58
C LEU A 297 -28.94 -32.86 -19.20
N LYS A 298 -29.01 -32.73 -20.53
CA LYS A 298 -30.03 -31.91 -21.20
C LYS A 298 -31.46 -32.28 -20.77
N VAL A 299 -31.77 -33.59 -20.71
CA VAL A 299 -33.10 -34.07 -20.36
C VAL A 299 -33.45 -33.72 -18.91
N VAL A 300 -32.53 -33.98 -17.97
CA VAL A 300 -32.68 -33.64 -16.56
C VAL A 300 -32.87 -32.13 -16.37
N THR A 301 -32.01 -31.32 -16.98
CA THR A 301 -32.10 -29.86 -16.93
C THR A 301 -33.42 -29.36 -17.51
N ASP A 302 -33.89 -29.94 -18.62
CA ASP A 302 -35.16 -29.57 -19.23
C ASP A 302 -36.37 -29.84 -18.33
N ILE A 303 -36.29 -30.84 -17.44
CA ILE A 303 -37.30 -31.20 -16.44
C ILE A 303 -37.21 -30.28 -15.22
N CYS A 304 -36.01 -29.98 -14.71
CA CYS A 304 -35.81 -29.03 -13.60
C CYS A 304 -36.31 -27.62 -13.96
N MET A 305 -36.28 -27.23 -15.25
CA MET A 305 -36.77 -25.93 -15.73
C MET A 305 -38.28 -25.89 -16.03
N LEU A 306 -39.06 -26.88 -15.58
CA LEU A 306 -40.52 -26.86 -15.76
C LEU A 306 -41.16 -25.82 -14.82
N PRO A 307 -42.10 -24.97 -15.32
CA PRO A 307 -42.77 -23.96 -14.50
C PRO A 307 -43.69 -24.55 -13.42
N ILE A 308 -43.84 -25.87 -13.37
CA ILE A 308 -44.68 -26.56 -12.40
C ILE A 308 -44.05 -26.62 -11.02
N TRP A 309 -42.72 -26.53 -10.93
CA TRP A 309 -41.98 -26.55 -9.67
C TRP A 309 -42.21 -25.26 -8.85
N ASP A 310 -42.51 -24.12 -9.50
CA ASP A 310 -42.88 -22.86 -8.83
C ASP A 310 -44.11 -23.01 -7.91
N LEU A 311 -44.93 -24.04 -8.11
CA LEU A 311 -46.10 -24.32 -7.27
C LEU A 311 -45.73 -25.09 -6.00
N TYR A 312 -44.62 -25.82 -5.96
CA TYR A 312 -44.19 -26.69 -4.86
C TYR A 312 -42.65 -26.68 -4.74
N GLU A 313 -42.08 -25.56 -4.29
CA GLU A 313 -40.62 -25.34 -4.21
C GLU A 313 -39.88 -26.41 -3.38
N THR A 314 -40.55 -27.09 -2.45
CA THR A 314 -39.96 -28.11 -1.56
C THR A 314 -39.52 -29.37 -2.29
N HIS A 315 -40.09 -29.67 -3.46
CA HIS A 315 -39.79 -30.87 -4.24
C HIS A 315 -38.99 -30.57 -5.52
N ASP A 316 -38.47 -29.35 -5.69
CA ASP A 316 -37.71 -28.99 -6.89
C ASP A 316 -36.36 -29.74 -6.96
N PRO A 317 -36.15 -30.61 -7.97
CA PRO A 317 -34.91 -31.36 -8.15
C PRO A 317 -33.71 -30.50 -8.57
N SER A 318 -33.91 -29.21 -8.90
CA SER A 318 -32.83 -28.29 -9.26
C SER A 318 -31.78 -28.15 -8.15
N SER A 319 -32.22 -28.17 -6.89
CA SER A 319 -31.36 -28.10 -5.71
C SER A 319 -30.42 -29.31 -5.60
N ALA A 320 -30.97 -30.51 -5.76
CA ALA A 320 -30.22 -31.76 -5.77
C ALA A 320 -29.24 -31.85 -6.95
N LEU A 321 -29.62 -31.32 -8.12
CA LEU A 321 -28.73 -31.20 -9.28
C LEU A 321 -27.52 -30.32 -8.96
N THR A 322 -27.75 -29.13 -8.41
CA THR A 322 -26.66 -28.23 -8.00
C THR A 322 -25.78 -28.90 -6.94
N GLU A 323 -26.34 -29.57 -5.94
CA GLU A 323 -25.59 -30.25 -4.88
C GLU A 323 -24.68 -31.37 -5.42
N GLN A 324 -25.19 -32.23 -6.31
CA GLN A 324 -24.43 -33.32 -6.92
C GLN A 324 -23.27 -32.80 -7.79
N LEU A 325 -23.52 -31.74 -8.58
CA LEU A 325 -22.47 -31.10 -9.38
C LEU A 325 -21.40 -30.44 -8.50
N VAL A 326 -21.78 -29.77 -7.41
CA VAL A 326 -20.85 -29.21 -6.42
C VAL A 326 -20.01 -30.32 -5.79
N HIS A 327 -20.63 -31.42 -5.36
CA HIS A 327 -19.91 -32.57 -4.79
C HIS A 327 -18.90 -33.13 -5.79
N MET A 328 -19.30 -33.33 -7.05
CA MET A 328 -18.42 -33.90 -8.07
C MET A 328 -17.19 -33.02 -8.33
N VAL A 329 -17.36 -31.71 -8.48
CA VAL A 329 -16.22 -30.78 -8.65
C VAL A 329 -15.33 -30.79 -7.41
N THR A 330 -15.93 -30.72 -6.21
CA THR A 330 -15.18 -30.76 -4.94
C THR A 330 -14.34 -32.03 -4.85
N HIS A 331 -14.94 -33.20 -5.15
CA HIS A 331 -14.25 -34.48 -5.14
C HIS A 331 -13.08 -34.52 -6.13
N CYS A 332 -13.27 -34.06 -7.37
CA CYS A 332 -12.18 -34.00 -8.36
C CYS A 332 -11.02 -33.10 -7.90
N VAL A 333 -11.33 -31.95 -7.32
CA VAL A 333 -10.33 -31.01 -6.78
C VAL A 333 -9.56 -31.65 -5.63
N GLU A 334 -10.26 -32.32 -4.71
CA GLU A 334 -9.64 -33.02 -3.59
C GLU A 334 -8.78 -34.21 -4.01
N GLU A 335 -9.26 -35.00 -4.97
CA GLU A 335 -8.54 -36.14 -5.53
C GLU A 335 -7.25 -35.68 -6.22
N TRP A 336 -7.33 -34.63 -7.05
CA TRP A 336 -6.16 -34.04 -7.69
C TRP A 336 -5.12 -33.57 -6.67
N MET A 337 -5.56 -32.85 -5.62
CA MET A 337 -4.65 -32.43 -4.55
C MET A 337 -4.01 -33.62 -3.84
N GLN A 338 -4.75 -34.70 -3.60
CA GLN A 338 -4.20 -35.89 -2.97
C GLN A 338 -3.21 -36.64 -3.88
N GLN A 339 -3.36 -36.58 -5.19
CA GLN A 339 -2.46 -37.23 -6.14
C GLN A 339 -1.19 -36.42 -6.39
N GLU A 340 -1.34 -35.12 -6.68
CA GLU A 340 -0.26 -34.25 -7.14
C GLU A 340 0.49 -33.52 -6.00
N LEU A 341 -0.16 -33.28 -4.86
CA LEU A 341 0.49 -32.64 -3.68
C LEU A 341 0.92 -33.67 -2.63
N LYS A 342 0.93 -34.98 -2.94
CA LYS A 342 1.45 -36.02 -2.05
C LYS A 342 2.98 -36.00 -1.99
N VAL A 343 3.49 -36.00 -0.77
CA VAL A 343 4.85 -35.61 -0.37
C VAL A 343 5.90 -36.73 -0.53
N GLU A 344 5.85 -37.52 -1.61
CA GLU A 344 6.84 -38.61 -1.83
C GLU A 344 7.45 -38.63 -3.23
N VAL A 345 7.48 -37.50 -3.94
CA VAL A 345 8.26 -37.41 -5.19
C VAL A 345 9.72 -37.10 -4.86
N LYS A 346 10.60 -38.04 -5.21
CA LYS A 346 12.05 -38.02 -4.95
C LYS A 346 12.81 -36.83 -5.56
N ASP A 347 12.16 -35.96 -6.32
CA ASP A 347 12.75 -34.79 -6.96
C ASP A 347 12.06 -33.50 -6.50
N LEU A 348 12.61 -32.88 -5.45
CA LEU A 348 12.16 -31.60 -4.91
C LEU A 348 12.10 -30.46 -5.97
N LYS A 349 12.77 -30.61 -7.12
CA LYS A 349 12.90 -29.57 -8.16
C LYS A 349 11.58 -29.19 -8.85
N GLU A 350 10.53 -30.00 -8.74
CA GLU A 350 9.30 -29.85 -9.54
C GLU A 350 8.04 -29.46 -8.76
N GLU A 351 8.07 -29.43 -7.42
CA GLU A 351 6.84 -29.32 -6.61
C GLU A 351 6.10 -27.98 -6.78
N TRP A 352 6.82 -26.85 -6.86
CA TRP A 352 6.19 -25.54 -7.12
C TRP A 352 5.69 -25.39 -8.57
N MET A 353 6.29 -26.13 -9.52
CA MET A 353 5.87 -26.13 -10.93
C MET A 353 4.48 -26.76 -11.08
N THR A 354 4.09 -27.68 -10.18
CA THR A 354 2.74 -28.27 -10.16
C THR A 354 1.69 -27.20 -9.88
N VAL A 355 1.92 -26.33 -8.88
CA VAL A 355 1.04 -25.19 -8.59
C VAL A 355 1.02 -24.18 -9.74
N GLN A 356 2.18 -23.93 -10.37
CA GLN A 356 2.26 -23.07 -11.55
C GLN A 356 1.43 -23.62 -12.72
N LYS A 357 1.56 -24.91 -13.05
CA LYS A 357 0.78 -25.56 -14.11
C LYS A 357 -0.72 -25.53 -13.83
N MET A 358 -1.12 -25.79 -12.58
CA MET A 358 -2.51 -25.69 -12.14
C MET A 358 -3.05 -24.27 -12.38
N TRP A 359 -2.29 -23.25 -11.95
CA TRP A 359 -2.63 -21.85 -12.19
C TRP A 359 -2.78 -21.53 -13.69
N GLU A 360 -1.81 -21.93 -14.52
CA GLU A 360 -1.84 -21.71 -15.97
C GLU A 360 -3.06 -22.37 -16.64
N MET A 361 -3.41 -23.59 -16.22
CA MET A 361 -4.60 -24.30 -16.72
C MET A 361 -5.90 -23.60 -16.29
N MET A 362 -5.99 -23.18 -15.03
CA MET A 362 -7.13 -22.38 -14.54
C MET A 362 -7.27 -21.09 -15.35
N GLN A 363 -6.20 -20.30 -15.49
CA GLN A 363 -6.23 -19.04 -16.22
C GLN A 363 -6.66 -19.22 -17.68
N ARG A 364 -6.22 -20.30 -18.33
CA ARG A 364 -6.51 -20.58 -19.75
C ARG A 364 -7.95 -21.04 -19.99
N ASN A 365 -8.49 -21.91 -19.14
CA ASN A 365 -9.72 -22.65 -19.43
C ASN A 365 -10.91 -22.31 -18.51
N TYR A 366 -10.73 -21.49 -17.46
CA TYR A 366 -11.80 -21.24 -16.47
C TYR A 366 -13.10 -20.68 -17.08
N GLN A 367 -13.05 -19.89 -18.16
CA GLN A 367 -14.24 -19.25 -18.72
C GLN A 367 -15.26 -20.27 -19.21
N SER A 368 -14.80 -21.33 -19.89
CA SER A 368 -15.66 -22.41 -20.39
C SER A 368 -16.32 -23.17 -19.25
N TYR A 369 -15.56 -23.45 -18.19
CA TYR A 369 -16.06 -24.12 -16.99
C TYR A 369 -17.05 -23.23 -16.25
N ASN A 370 -16.71 -21.97 -16.02
CA ASN A 370 -17.58 -21.03 -15.32
C ASN A 370 -18.90 -20.81 -16.10
N LEU A 371 -18.86 -20.69 -17.43
CA LEU A 371 -20.07 -20.58 -18.26
C LEU A 371 -20.97 -21.82 -18.21
N PHE A 372 -20.37 -23.01 -18.13
CA PHE A 372 -21.13 -24.25 -17.99
C PHE A 372 -21.79 -24.34 -16.60
N PHE A 373 -21.00 -24.19 -15.54
CA PHE A 373 -21.47 -24.32 -14.15
C PHE A 373 -22.41 -23.18 -13.72
N HIS A 374 -22.28 -21.99 -14.31
CA HIS A 374 -23.18 -20.86 -14.02
C HIS A 374 -24.64 -21.14 -14.43
N GLN A 375 -24.88 -22.04 -15.39
CA GLN A 375 -26.24 -22.49 -15.75
C GLN A 375 -26.97 -23.18 -14.60
N PHE A 376 -26.22 -23.66 -13.59
CA PHE A 376 -26.72 -24.36 -12.40
C PHE A 376 -26.50 -23.54 -11.12
N ASN A 377 -26.30 -22.22 -11.25
CA ASN A 377 -25.97 -21.31 -10.15
C ASN A 377 -24.67 -21.63 -9.39
N ILE A 378 -23.71 -22.29 -10.05
CA ILE A 378 -22.41 -22.64 -9.46
C ILE A 378 -21.33 -21.69 -10.02
N ASN A 379 -20.59 -21.03 -9.13
CA ASN A 379 -19.35 -20.35 -9.50
C ASN A 379 -18.18 -21.33 -9.38
N TYR A 380 -17.71 -21.84 -10.52
CA TYR A 380 -16.66 -22.86 -10.56
C TYR A 380 -15.35 -22.38 -9.93
N VAL A 381 -14.97 -21.12 -10.17
CA VAL A 381 -13.72 -20.55 -9.65
C VAL A 381 -13.80 -20.39 -8.13
N ASP A 382 -14.92 -19.91 -7.61
CA ASP A 382 -15.15 -19.80 -6.16
C ASP A 382 -15.09 -21.16 -5.46
N LEU A 383 -15.76 -22.16 -6.03
CA LEU A 383 -15.76 -23.52 -5.48
C LEU A 383 -14.36 -24.15 -5.51
N ALA A 384 -13.68 -24.11 -6.65
CA ALA A 384 -12.36 -24.69 -6.82
C ALA A 384 -11.33 -24.03 -5.89
N LEU A 385 -11.27 -22.69 -5.86
CA LEU A 385 -10.30 -21.97 -5.04
C LEU A 385 -10.54 -22.18 -3.54
N LYS A 386 -11.80 -22.17 -3.06
CA LYS A 386 -12.11 -22.46 -1.65
C LYS A 386 -11.73 -23.89 -1.26
N THR A 387 -11.92 -24.85 -2.17
CA THR A 387 -11.60 -26.25 -1.90
C THR A 387 -10.08 -26.46 -1.79
N ILE A 388 -9.27 -25.77 -2.60
CA ILE A 388 -7.80 -25.89 -2.54
C ILE A 388 -7.14 -25.08 -1.43
N ASP A 389 -7.78 -24.00 -0.95
CA ASP A 389 -7.16 -22.96 -0.13
C ASP A 389 -6.40 -23.50 1.10
N GLU A 390 -7.04 -24.33 1.93
CA GLU A 390 -6.42 -24.85 3.16
C GLU A 390 -5.26 -25.82 2.88
N LYS A 391 -5.42 -26.68 1.87
CA LYS A 391 -4.40 -27.67 1.48
C LYS A 391 -3.23 -27.00 0.78
N LEU A 392 -3.49 -25.95 -0.02
CA LEU A 392 -2.46 -25.14 -0.66
C LEU A 392 -1.63 -24.37 0.37
N GLU A 393 -2.26 -23.81 1.41
CA GLU A 393 -1.53 -23.19 2.53
C GLU A 393 -0.62 -24.21 3.22
N SER A 394 -1.16 -25.37 3.62
CA SER A 394 -0.39 -26.42 4.30
C SER A 394 0.79 -26.90 3.44
N PHE A 395 0.56 -27.12 2.15
CA PHE A 395 1.61 -27.49 1.20
C PHE A 395 2.68 -26.40 1.08
N SER A 396 2.28 -25.14 0.90
CA SER A 396 3.19 -24.01 0.71
C SER A 396 4.10 -23.81 1.93
N ARG A 397 3.53 -23.85 3.14
CA ARG A 397 4.30 -23.73 4.38
C ARG A 397 5.30 -24.89 4.54
N LYS A 398 4.86 -26.12 4.25
CA LYS A 398 5.73 -27.30 4.30
C LYS A 398 6.87 -27.18 3.30
N TYR A 399 6.57 -26.90 2.03
CA TYR A 399 7.55 -26.70 0.96
C TYR A 399 8.60 -25.65 1.35
N LEU A 400 8.17 -24.46 1.78
CA LEU A 400 9.10 -23.38 2.16
C LEU A 400 9.97 -23.77 3.35
N SER A 401 9.40 -24.44 4.37
CA SER A 401 10.15 -24.88 5.55
C SER A 401 11.20 -25.95 5.22
N GLU A 402 10.87 -26.91 4.36
CA GLU A 402 11.80 -27.96 3.93
C GLU A 402 12.93 -27.40 3.05
N ARG A 403 12.59 -26.46 2.15
CA ARG A 403 13.59 -25.76 1.35
C ARG A 403 14.53 -24.91 2.19
N LEU A 404 14.00 -24.24 3.21
CA LEU A 404 14.80 -23.47 4.14
C LEU A 404 15.73 -24.37 4.97
N ALA A 405 15.25 -25.52 5.43
CA ALA A 405 16.05 -26.50 6.18
C ALA A 405 17.21 -27.10 5.36
N GLN A 406 17.04 -27.23 4.04
CA GLN A 406 18.06 -27.75 3.11
C GLN A 406 19.08 -26.69 2.67
N LEU A 407 18.83 -25.39 2.94
CA LEU A 407 19.65 -24.29 2.44
C LEU A 407 20.93 -24.12 3.26
N ASP A 408 22.09 -24.35 2.65
CA ASP A 408 23.35 -23.81 3.18
C ASP A 408 23.53 -22.37 2.69
N SER A 409 23.18 -21.41 3.55
CA SER A 409 23.28 -19.97 3.27
C SER A 409 24.69 -19.49 2.92
N ARG A 410 25.75 -20.27 3.22
CA ARG A 410 27.13 -19.93 2.87
C ARG A 410 27.48 -20.30 1.42
N GLN A 411 26.68 -21.15 0.77
CA GLN A 411 26.89 -21.54 -0.62
C GLN A 411 26.08 -20.66 -1.57
N ALA A 412 26.76 -19.72 -2.24
CA ALA A 412 26.14 -18.74 -3.13
C ALA A 412 25.30 -19.38 -4.27
N GLU A 413 25.71 -20.52 -4.82
CA GLU A 413 24.95 -21.19 -5.90
C GLU A 413 23.65 -21.83 -5.39
N GLN A 414 23.66 -22.37 -4.17
CA GLN A 414 22.44 -22.90 -3.54
C GLN A 414 21.49 -21.76 -3.19
N LEU A 415 22.00 -20.66 -2.62
CA LEU A 415 21.23 -19.46 -2.29
C LEU A 415 20.58 -18.84 -3.54
N GLU A 416 21.31 -18.78 -4.66
CA GLU A 416 20.79 -18.29 -5.94
C GLU A 416 19.65 -19.18 -6.47
N LYS A 417 19.83 -20.52 -6.45
CA LYS A 417 18.78 -21.48 -6.87
C LYS A 417 17.54 -21.38 -5.97
N PHE A 418 17.75 -21.34 -4.66
CA PHE A 418 16.69 -21.18 -3.66
C PHE A 418 15.88 -19.90 -3.90
N THR A 419 16.57 -18.77 -4.09
CA THR A 419 15.92 -17.47 -4.36
C THR A 419 15.10 -17.51 -5.65
N LYS A 420 15.65 -18.05 -6.74
CA LYS A 420 14.91 -18.16 -8.02
C LYS A 420 13.65 -19.01 -7.89
N CYS A 421 13.72 -20.16 -7.22
CA CYS A 421 12.56 -21.04 -7.03
C CYS A 421 11.49 -20.39 -6.14
N THR A 422 11.90 -19.84 -5.01
CA THR A 422 10.96 -19.26 -4.03
C THR A 422 10.34 -17.95 -4.51
N MET A 423 11.08 -17.09 -5.24
CA MET A 423 10.50 -15.90 -5.86
C MET A 423 9.49 -16.24 -6.97
N ARG A 424 9.76 -17.26 -7.81
CA ARG A 424 8.79 -17.70 -8.82
C ARG A 424 7.54 -18.30 -8.20
N PHE A 425 7.71 -19.05 -7.11
CA PHE A 425 6.57 -19.58 -6.37
C PHE A 425 5.74 -18.45 -5.74
N TYR A 426 6.39 -17.43 -5.18
CA TYR A 426 5.73 -16.22 -4.69
C TYR A 426 4.92 -15.51 -5.79
N ASP A 427 5.51 -15.30 -6.97
CA ASP A 427 4.84 -14.67 -8.11
C ASP A 427 3.64 -15.49 -8.62
N THR A 428 3.76 -16.83 -8.59
CA THR A 428 2.65 -17.74 -8.92
C THR A 428 1.50 -17.59 -7.94
N LEU A 429 1.77 -17.55 -6.63
CA LEU A 429 0.75 -17.36 -5.60
C LEU A 429 0.12 -15.97 -5.67
N ASN A 430 0.91 -14.93 -5.95
CA ASN A 430 0.39 -13.59 -6.16
C ASN A 430 -0.57 -13.53 -7.37
N SER A 431 -0.18 -14.16 -8.49
CA SER A 431 -1.03 -14.26 -9.68
C SER A 431 -2.33 -15.02 -9.41
N LEU A 432 -2.27 -16.11 -8.64
CA LEU A 432 -3.44 -16.89 -8.24
C LEU A 432 -4.36 -16.08 -7.30
N ALA A 433 -3.78 -15.32 -6.36
CA ALA A 433 -4.51 -14.43 -5.46
C ALA A 433 -5.24 -13.33 -6.25
N ASP A 434 -4.53 -12.64 -7.15
CA ASP A 434 -5.11 -11.60 -8.01
C ASP A 434 -6.21 -12.19 -8.92
N PHE A 435 -6.05 -13.42 -9.40
CA PHE A 435 -7.10 -14.12 -10.14
C PHE A 435 -8.35 -14.40 -9.31
N GLY A 436 -8.20 -14.86 -8.06
CA GLY A 436 -9.32 -15.04 -7.14
C GLY A 436 -10.07 -13.73 -6.90
N GLN A 437 -9.33 -12.64 -6.69
CA GLN A 437 -9.92 -11.30 -6.49
C GLN A 437 -10.67 -10.81 -7.73
N ASN A 438 -10.08 -10.96 -8.92
CA ASN A 438 -10.71 -10.58 -10.19
C ASN A 438 -11.99 -11.37 -10.49
N ASN A 439 -12.12 -12.59 -9.97
CA ASN A 439 -13.33 -13.41 -10.08
C ASN A 439 -14.29 -13.27 -8.88
N GLY A 440 -14.04 -12.32 -7.98
CA GLY A 440 -14.95 -11.98 -6.87
C GLY A 440 -15.00 -13.00 -5.72
N VAL A 441 -14.02 -13.89 -5.62
CA VAL A 441 -13.91 -14.85 -4.52
C VAL A 441 -13.58 -14.12 -3.22
N LYS A 442 -14.24 -14.48 -2.12
CA LYS A 442 -14.05 -13.82 -0.82
C LYS A 442 -13.54 -14.81 0.22
N ASN A 443 -12.79 -14.30 1.19
CA ASN A 443 -12.32 -15.03 2.38
C ASN A 443 -11.38 -16.22 2.08
N LEU A 444 -10.39 -16.03 1.20
CA LEU A 444 -9.31 -17.00 1.00
C LEU A 444 -8.11 -16.68 1.88
N ARG A 445 -7.53 -17.71 2.51
CA ARG A 445 -6.25 -17.64 3.22
C ARG A 445 -5.10 -17.33 2.26
N LEU A 446 -5.22 -17.73 0.99
CA LEU A 446 -4.32 -17.33 -0.08
C LEU A 446 -4.12 -15.79 -0.17
N TYR A 447 -5.08 -14.96 0.24
CA TYR A 447 -4.88 -13.50 0.22
C TYR A 447 -3.86 -13.01 1.24
N GLU A 448 -3.53 -13.82 2.24
CA GLU A 448 -2.49 -13.54 3.23
C GLU A 448 -1.22 -14.39 3.01
N PHE A 449 -1.02 -14.92 1.80
CA PHE A 449 0.10 -15.82 1.47
C PHE A 449 1.49 -15.22 1.76
N GLU A 450 1.62 -13.89 1.75
CA GLU A 450 2.88 -13.23 2.10
C GLU A 450 3.38 -13.59 3.50
N THR A 451 2.48 -13.96 4.42
CA THR A 451 2.86 -14.46 5.76
C THR A 451 3.63 -15.78 5.73
N TRP A 452 3.51 -16.54 4.65
CA TRP A 452 4.18 -17.82 4.50
C TRP A 452 5.66 -17.65 4.15
N PHE A 453 6.05 -16.47 3.67
CA PHE A 453 7.41 -16.16 3.20
C PHE A 453 8.24 -15.33 4.19
N LEU A 454 7.75 -15.03 5.39
CA LEU A 454 8.45 -14.15 6.35
C LEU A 454 9.90 -14.58 6.64
N ASP A 455 10.14 -15.90 6.76
CA ASP A 455 11.48 -16.44 7.02
C ASP A 455 12.34 -16.58 5.74
N VAL A 456 11.75 -16.39 4.56
CA VAL A 456 12.37 -16.65 3.26
C VAL A 456 12.82 -15.35 2.58
N THR A 457 12.06 -14.26 2.71
CA THR A 457 12.31 -13.00 2.01
C THR A 457 13.69 -12.39 2.32
N VAL A 458 14.20 -12.57 3.54
CA VAL A 458 15.54 -12.12 3.94
C VAL A 458 16.64 -12.72 3.05
N PHE A 459 16.50 -14.00 2.69
CA PHE A 459 17.49 -14.69 1.84
C PHE A 459 17.51 -14.17 0.40
N TRP A 460 16.40 -13.62 -0.10
CA TRP A 460 16.36 -13.00 -1.42
C TRP A 460 17.28 -11.79 -1.48
N THR A 461 17.24 -10.95 -0.44
CA THR A 461 18.10 -9.76 -0.37
C THR A 461 19.59 -10.13 -0.25
N HIS A 462 19.93 -11.19 0.47
CA HIS A 462 21.29 -11.73 0.52
C HIS A 462 21.76 -12.25 -0.85
N SER A 463 20.89 -12.97 -1.56
CA SER A 463 21.19 -13.47 -2.91
C SER A 463 21.39 -12.32 -3.90
N TRP A 464 20.52 -11.31 -3.88
CA TRP A 464 20.63 -10.12 -4.73
C TRP A 464 21.92 -9.36 -4.47
N ARG A 465 22.32 -9.20 -3.21
CA ARG A 465 23.62 -8.61 -2.83
C ARG A 465 24.79 -9.34 -3.48
N ASP A 466 24.84 -10.67 -3.35
CA ASP A 466 25.94 -11.47 -3.89
C ASP A 466 25.96 -11.48 -5.42
N ILE A 467 24.79 -11.55 -6.05
CA ILE A 467 24.65 -11.47 -7.52
C ILE A 467 25.08 -10.09 -8.01
N SER A 468 24.59 -9.01 -7.40
CA SER A 468 24.89 -7.64 -7.81
C SER A 468 26.36 -7.33 -7.66
N LEU A 469 27.00 -7.72 -6.55
CA LEU A 469 28.44 -7.54 -6.35
C LEU A 469 29.27 -8.30 -7.40
N ARG A 470 28.88 -9.54 -7.75
CA ARG A 470 29.52 -10.31 -8.83
C ARG A 470 29.35 -9.62 -10.18
N MET A 471 28.18 -9.07 -10.48
CA MET A 471 27.92 -8.32 -11.72
C MET A 471 28.71 -7.00 -11.77
N VAL A 472 28.74 -6.24 -10.68
CA VAL A 472 29.56 -5.02 -10.55
C VAL A 472 31.04 -5.35 -10.73
N SER A 473 31.52 -6.47 -10.18
CA SER A 473 32.91 -6.90 -10.37
C SER A 473 33.23 -7.31 -11.81
N ARG A 474 32.24 -7.54 -12.68
CA ARG A 474 32.45 -7.89 -14.10
C ARG A 474 32.29 -6.70 -15.04
N THR A 475 31.61 -5.64 -14.60
CA THR A 475 31.18 -4.51 -15.44
C THR A 475 32.15 -3.33 -15.46
N ILE A 476 33.46 -3.57 -15.31
CA ILE A 476 34.44 -2.48 -15.23
C ILE A 476 35.58 -2.71 -16.21
N SER A 477 35.68 -1.80 -17.18
CA SER A 477 36.84 -1.53 -18.01
C SER A 477 37.06 -0.01 -18.06
N LEU A 478 38.29 0.43 -17.81
CA LEU A 478 38.76 1.81 -18.07
C LEU A 478 39.43 1.95 -19.44
N ASP A 479 39.51 0.86 -20.20
CA ASP A 479 40.12 0.84 -21.52
C ASP A 479 39.27 1.62 -22.51
N ASN A 480 39.93 2.23 -23.50
CA ASN A 480 39.24 2.93 -24.57
C ASN A 480 38.56 1.91 -25.49
N ASP A 481 37.23 1.90 -25.50
CA ASP A 481 36.43 1.18 -26.51
C ASP A 481 36.51 1.89 -27.88
N GLY A 482 37.69 2.24 -28.40
CA GLY A 482 37.95 2.67 -29.78
C GLY A 482 37.16 3.86 -30.37
N ASP A 483 36.16 4.42 -29.67
CA ASP A 483 35.16 5.36 -30.18
C ASP A 483 35.44 6.80 -29.68
N GLY A 484 36.71 7.12 -29.44
CA GLY A 484 37.17 8.42 -28.93
C GLY A 484 36.80 9.62 -29.83
N THR A 485 36.47 9.36 -31.10
CA THR A 485 36.11 10.39 -32.09
C THR A 485 34.64 10.82 -32.06
N LYS A 486 33.72 10.06 -31.44
CA LYS A 486 32.29 10.45 -31.37
C LYS A 486 31.92 11.34 -30.18
N TYR A 487 32.80 11.43 -29.17
CA TYR A 487 32.47 12.05 -27.89
C TYR A 487 33.51 13.08 -27.42
N GLU A 488 34.26 13.70 -28.34
CA GLU A 488 35.29 14.72 -28.01
C GLU A 488 34.76 15.92 -27.21
N GLN A 489 33.44 16.17 -27.23
CA GLN A 489 32.79 17.24 -26.45
C GLN A 489 32.27 16.82 -25.07
N ARG A 490 32.30 15.52 -24.72
CA ARG A 490 31.82 15.01 -23.43
C ARG A 490 33.00 14.63 -22.53
N ARG A 491 32.94 15.04 -21.27
CA ARG A 491 33.88 14.64 -20.21
C ARG A 491 34.07 13.11 -20.21
N PRO A 492 35.30 12.60 -20.08
CA PRO A 492 35.59 11.19 -20.22
C PRO A 492 34.96 10.39 -19.07
N LEU A 493 34.29 9.29 -19.43
CA LEU A 493 33.60 8.36 -18.52
C LEU A 493 34.08 6.92 -18.77
N PRO A 494 33.97 6.01 -17.78
CA PRO A 494 34.25 4.59 -17.97
C PRO A 494 33.22 3.94 -18.90
N ALA A 495 33.67 3.08 -19.81
CA ALA A 495 32.76 2.30 -20.68
C ALA A 495 31.77 1.44 -19.87
N GLY A 496 32.25 0.87 -18.77
CA GLY A 496 31.43 0.04 -17.85
C GLY A 496 30.39 0.79 -17.03
N LEU A 497 30.34 2.13 -17.07
CA LEU A 497 29.39 2.92 -16.28
C LEU A 497 27.94 2.57 -16.62
N TYR A 498 27.59 2.46 -17.90
CA TYR A 498 26.22 2.14 -18.30
C TYR A 498 25.75 0.80 -17.73
N SER A 499 26.61 -0.22 -17.80
CA SER A 499 26.30 -1.54 -17.24
C SER A 499 26.11 -1.49 -15.71
N PHE A 500 26.92 -0.71 -15.00
CA PHE A 500 26.71 -0.47 -13.56
C PHE A 500 25.34 0.14 -13.25
N LEU A 501 24.92 1.15 -14.02
CA LEU A 501 23.63 1.81 -13.84
C LEU A 501 22.45 0.86 -14.13
N CYS A 502 22.58 0.02 -15.16
CA CYS A 502 21.58 -1.02 -15.48
C CYS A 502 21.43 -2.05 -14.38
N ILE A 503 22.52 -2.43 -13.68
CA ILE A 503 22.44 -3.35 -12.53
C ILE A 503 21.59 -2.72 -11.41
N GLN A 504 21.82 -1.44 -11.08
CA GLN A 504 21.05 -0.79 -10.02
C GLN A 504 19.56 -0.67 -10.37
N LYS A 505 19.27 -0.35 -11.64
CA LYS A 505 17.90 -0.30 -12.16
C LYS A 505 17.24 -1.68 -12.17
N GLY A 506 17.93 -2.73 -12.62
CA GLY A 506 17.40 -4.09 -12.64
C GLY A 506 16.98 -4.57 -11.25
N LEU A 507 17.78 -4.28 -10.21
CA LEU A 507 17.41 -4.57 -8.82
C LEU A 507 16.14 -3.83 -8.37
N SER A 508 15.96 -2.58 -8.81
CA SER A 508 14.77 -1.78 -8.50
C SER A 508 13.53 -2.33 -9.20
N ASP A 509 13.66 -2.71 -10.48
CA ASP A 509 12.58 -3.26 -11.27
C ASP A 509 12.15 -4.63 -10.70
N ASP A 510 13.10 -5.52 -10.38
CA ASP A 510 12.83 -6.82 -9.76
C ASP A 510 12.10 -6.68 -8.40
N TYR A 511 12.51 -5.72 -7.57
CA TYR A 511 11.84 -5.44 -6.30
C TYR A 511 10.42 -4.90 -6.50
N SER A 512 10.23 -4.01 -7.47
CA SER A 512 8.92 -3.44 -7.79
C SER A 512 7.95 -4.52 -8.26
N MET A 513 8.43 -5.50 -9.05
CA MET A 513 7.62 -6.62 -9.54
C MET A 513 7.12 -7.54 -8.42
N LEU A 514 7.82 -7.65 -7.28
CA LEU A 514 7.34 -8.45 -6.15
C LEU A 514 6.08 -7.88 -5.49
N ALA A 515 5.82 -6.57 -5.64
CA ALA A 515 4.57 -5.93 -5.23
C ALA A 515 4.09 -6.27 -3.79
N PHE A 516 5.02 -6.52 -2.83
CA PHE A 516 4.72 -6.73 -1.41
C PHE A 516 3.60 -5.83 -0.87
N LYS A 517 2.57 -6.43 -0.30
CA LYS A 517 1.43 -5.74 0.32
C LYS A 517 1.67 -5.58 1.83
N ARG A 518 2.47 -6.45 2.46
CA ARG A 518 2.75 -6.40 3.90
C ARG A 518 3.86 -5.40 4.27
N PRO A 519 3.66 -4.60 5.35
CA PRO A 519 4.64 -3.59 5.76
C PRO A 519 5.98 -4.19 6.17
N GLU A 520 6.01 -5.38 6.81
CA GLU A 520 7.25 -5.98 7.28
C GLU A 520 8.19 -6.35 6.11
N ASN A 521 7.63 -6.90 5.03
CA ASN A 521 8.37 -7.26 3.82
C ASN A 521 8.84 -6.02 3.05
N ILE A 522 7.99 -4.98 2.96
CA ILE A 522 8.35 -3.71 2.30
C ILE A 522 9.52 -3.06 3.03
N VAL A 523 9.44 -2.91 4.35
CA VAL A 523 10.50 -2.26 5.14
C VAL A 523 11.81 -3.03 5.04
N MET A 524 11.77 -4.36 5.21
CA MET A 524 12.96 -5.20 5.11
C MET A 524 13.59 -5.14 3.72
N GLY A 525 12.77 -5.23 2.66
CA GLY A 525 13.23 -5.16 1.27
C GLY A 525 13.84 -3.80 0.92
N SER A 526 13.16 -2.70 1.24
CA SER A 526 13.63 -1.34 0.95
C SER A 526 14.92 -1.00 1.70
N ILE A 527 15.02 -1.32 2.99
CA ILE A 527 16.26 -1.10 3.77
C ILE A 527 17.41 -1.94 3.20
N SER A 528 17.17 -3.22 2.92
CA SER A 528 18.20 -4.10 2.38
C SER A 528 18.70 -3.64 1.01
N LEU A 529 17.83 -3.14 0.13
CA LEU A 529 18.22 -2.56 -1.15
C LEU A 529 19.08 -1.31 -1.00
N VAL A 530 18.76 -0.42 -0.05
CA VAL A 530 19.62 0.75 0.25
C VAL A 530 21.03 0.29 0.63
N HIS A 531 21.16 -0.74 1.46
CA HIS A 531 22.45 -1.34 1.79
C HIS A 531 23.15 -1.95 0.58
N ILE A 532 22.45 -2.71 -0.26
CA ILE A 532 23.00 -3.30 -1.49
C ILE A 532 23.51 -2.22 -2.44
N TYR A 533 22.76 -1.14 -2.66
CA TYR A 533 23.17 -0.02 -3.48
C TYR A 533 24.41 0.68 -2.93
N SER A 534 24.42 0.93 -1.63
CA SER A 534 25.55 1.52 -0.91
C SER A 534 26.83 0.70 -1.07
N GLU A 535 26.73 -0.63 -0.94
CA GLU A 535 27.87 -1.54 -1.13
C GLU A 535 28.30 -1.65 -2.60
N ASN A 536 27.36 -1.72 -3.54
CA ASN A 536 27.64 -1.78 -4.97
C ASN A 536 28.45 -0.56 -5.43
N ILE A 537 28.07 0.66 -5.01
CA ILE A 537 28.82 1.88 -5.33
C ILE A 537 30.23 1.82 -4.76
N TYR A 538 30.37 1.41 -3.50
CA TYR A 538 31.69 1.33 -2.88
C TYR A 538 32.59 0.28 -3.55
N ALA A 539 32.05 -0.89 -3.89
CA ALA A 539 32.75 -1.93 -4.63
C ALA A 539 33.18 -1.45 -6.03
N TYR A 540 32.27 -0.76 -6.73
CA TYR A 540 32.54 -0.12 -8.01
C TYR A 540 33.68 0.90 -7.91
N ALA A 541 33.63 1.80 -6.92
CA ALA A 541 34.64 2.81 -6.68
C ALA A 541 36.02 2.23 -6.35
N LYS A 542 36.07 1.22 -5.48
CA LYS A 542 37.32 0.54 -5.11
C LYS A 542 37.94 -0.17 -6.31
N LYS A 543 37.12 -0.79 -7.16
CA LYS A 543 37.62 -1.48 -8.34
C LYS A 543 38.11 -0.49 -9.42
N LEU A 544 37.38 0.60 -9.68
CA LEU A 544 37.84 1.67 -10.57
C LEU A 544 39.16 2.29 -10.08
N HIS A 545 39.30 2.50 -8.77
CA HIS A 545 40.54 2.98 -8.19
C HIS A 545 41.71 2.05 -8.45
N ASN A 546 41.54 0.75 -8.17
CA ASN A 546 42.60 -0.24 -8.41
C ASN A 546 43.00 -0.33 -9.88
N ASP A 547 42.02 -0.27 -10.79
CA ASP A 547 42.26 -0.34 -12.23
C ASP A 547 43.00 0.91 -12.73
N ALA A 548 42.61 2.10 -12.29
CA ALA A 548 43.28 3.36 -12.61
C ALA A 548 44.75 3.44 -12.11
N LEU A 549 45.11 2.63 -11.11
CA LEU A 549 46.46 2.58 -10.56
C LEU A 549 47.40 1.60 -11.28
N THR A 550 46.90 0.78 -12.21
CA THR A 550 47.74 -0.10 -13.02
C THR A 550 48.76 0.70 -13.83
N ASN A 551 49.97 0.15 -14.00
CA ASN A 551 51.07 0.85 -14.69
C ASN A 551 50.85 0.81 -16.21
N ASP A 552 50.25 1.88 -16.73
CA ASP A 552 49.95 2.06 -18.15
C ASP A 552 50.37 3.47 -18.61
N SER A 553 50.59 3.63 -19.92
CA SER A 553 50.95 4.88 -20.58
C SER A 553 49.85 5.95 -20.51
N ASP A 554 48.57 5.56 -20.44
CA ASP A 554 47.40 6.45 -20.35
C ASP A 554 46.90 6.65 -18.90
N LYS A 555 47.82 6.72 -17.94
CA LYS A 555 47.49 6.81 -16.51
C LYS A 555 46.65 8.03 -16.16
N GLU A 556 46.89 9.17 -16.81
CA GLU A 556 46.17 10.41 -16.54
C GLU A 556 44.70 10.31 -16.94
N SER A 557 44.41 9.86 -18.16
CA SER A 557 43.01 9.80 -18.62
C SER A 557 42.23 8.67 -17.96
N ARG A 558 42.87 7.55 -17.57
CA ARG A 558 42.25 6.52 -16.73
C ARG A 558 41.85 7.03 -15.35
N VAL A 559 42.68 7.84 -14.70
CA VAL A 559 42.37 8.48 -13.41
C VAL A 559 41.18 9.44 -13.54
N ILE A 560 41.12 10.24 -14.61
CA ILE A 560 40.00 11.15 -14.89
C ILE A 560 38.71 10.35 -15.10
N ARG A 561 38.72 9.32 -15.96
CA ARG A 561 37.56 8.43 -16.19
C ARG A 561 37.08 7.81 -14.88
N ALA A 562 37.98 7.29 -14.06
CA ALA A 562 37.64 6.69 -12.78
C ALA A 562 36.96 7.69 -11.84
N ALA A 563 37.55 8.88 -11.65
CA ALA A 563 36.96 9.92 -10.79
C ALA A 563 35.57 10.36 -11.27
N ASN A 564 35.42 10.62 -12.57
CA ASN A 564 34.13 11.01 -13.15
C ASN A 564 33.07 9.88 -13.06
N GLY A 565 33.49 8.63 -13.28
CA GLY A 565 32.61 7.46 -13.19
C GLY A 565 32.08 7.23 -11.78
N ILE A 566 32.94 7.37 -10.76
CA ILE A 566 32.52 7.25 -9.35
C ILE A 566 31.52 8.36 -8.99
N GLU A 567 31.79 9.60 -9.39
CA GLU A 567 30.88 10.73 -9.13
C GLU A 567 29.52 10.55 -9.82
N GLN A 568 29.48 10.10 -11.08
CA GLN A 568 28.21 9.81 -11.76
C GLN A 568 27.43 8.68 -11.10
N ALA A 569 28.12 7.61 -10.69
CA ALA A 569 27.48 6.50 -9.97
C ALA A 569 26.88 6.98 -8.63
N LEU A 570 27.61 7.83 -7.89
CA LEU A 570 27.13 8.43 -6.64
C LEU A 570 25.90 9.32 -6.86
N LEU A 571 25.94 10.21 -7.84
CA LEU A 571 24.83 11.12 -8.16
C LEU A 571 23.57 10.32 -8.56
N PHE A 572 23.73 9.34 -9.46
CA PHE A 572 22.62 8.53 -9.95
C PHE A 572 21.87 7.81 -8.84
N VAL A 573 22.59 7.19 -7.90
CA VAL A 573 21.95 6.47 -6.79
C VAL A 573 21.45 7.44 -5.71
N SER A 574 22.26 8.42 -5.30
CA SER A 574 21.89 9.33 -4.22
C SER A 574 20.68 10.21 -4.55
N GLU A 575 20.46 10.56 -5.82
CA GLU A 575 19.30 11.39 -6.21
C GLU A 575 18.03 10.56 -6.44
N ARG A 576 18.16 9.24 -6.66
CA ARG A 576 17.06 8.38 -7.11
C ARG A 576 16.72 7.24 -6.17
N TRP A 577 17.45 7.07 -5.07
CA TRP A 577 17.26 5.93 -4.16
C TRP A 577 15.82 5.80 -3.67
N ARG A 578 15.12 6.91 -3.36
CA ARG A 578 13.70 6.90 -2.97
C ARG A 578 12.83 6.20 -4.00
N ARG A 579 13.06 6.48 -5.29
CA ARG A 579 12.37 5.82 -6.40
C ARG A 579 12.80 4.36 -6.54
N PHE A 580 14.08 4.06 -6.34
CA PHE A 580 14.58 2.70 -6.54
C PHE A 580 14.03 1.69 -5.54
N VAL A 581 13.70 2.14 -4.33
CA VAL A 581 13.15 1.29 -3.27
C VAL A 581 11.65 1.46 -3.07
N ASP A 582 10.96 2.09 -4.02
CA ASP A 582 9.52 2.38 -3.98
C ASP A 582 9.10 3.01 -2.63
N PHE A 583 9.84 4.05 -2.22
CA PHE A 583 9.71 4.65 -0.89
C PHE A 583 8.31 5.21 -0.62
N ASP A 584 7.64 5.72 -1.66
CA ASP A 584 6.27 6.24 -1.57
C ASP A 584 5.28 5.15 -1.15
N ARG A 585 5.45 3.91 -1.65
CA ARG A 585 4.62 2.78 -1.23
C ARG A 585 4.87 2.41 0.23
N MET A 586 6.12 2.42 0.67
CA MET A 586 6.45 2.21 2.09
C MET A 586 5.81 3.28 2.96
N ALA A 587 5.91 4.55 2.57
CA ALA A 587 5.32 5.69 3.29
C ALA A 587 3.80 5.63 3.40
N ALA A 588 3.11 4.99 2.44
CA ALA A 588 1.66 4.79 2.50
C ALA A 588 1.22 3.67 3.47
N THR A 589 2.11 2.72 3.79
CA THR A 589 1.78 1.52 4.58
C THR A 589 2.25 1.56 6.03
N VAL A 590 3.32 2.30 6.32
CA VAL A 590 3.99 2.35 7.63
C VAL A 590 3.65 3.65 8.36
N PRO A 591 3.57 3.68 9.71
CA PRO A 591 3.32 4.90 10.46
C PRO A 591 4.33 6.02 10.14
N ALA A 592 3.85 7.26 10.09
CA ALA A 592 4.68 8.41 9.72
C ALA A 592 5.92 8.62 10.62
N GLU A 593 5.82 8.28 11.91
CA GLU A 593 6.93 8.38 12.86
C GLU A 593 8.08 7.42 12.49
N GLU A 594 7.75 6.18 12.13
CA GLU A 594 8.73 5.16 11.74
C GLU A 594 9.37 5.48 10.38
N ILE A 595 8.58 6.02 9.45
CA ILE A 595 9.07 6.45 8.12
C ILE A 595 10.16 7.50 8.24
N VAL A 596 10.01 8.50 9.12
CA VAL A 596 11.02 9.54 9.33
C VAL A 596 12.32 8.93 9.88
N VAL A 597 12.22 7.94 10.76
CA VAL A 597 13.40 7.23 11.31
C VAL A 597 14.08 6.39 10.22
N ILE A 598 13.32 5.65 9.43
CA ILE A 598 13.84 4.82 8.32
C ILE A 598 14.52 5.70 7.27
N GLU A 599 13.87 6.80 6.86
CA GLU A 599 14.42 7.75 5.91
C GLU A 599 15.76 8.29 6.37
N LYS A 600 15.83 8.77 7.61
CA LYS A 600 17.06 9.28 8.20
C LYS A 600 18.16 8.21 8.24
N SER A 601 17.81 6.97 8.58
CA SER A 601 18.76 5.84 8.56
C SER A 601 19.29 5.57 7.15
N CYS A 602 18.42 5.58 6.13
CA CYS A 602 18.82 5.39 4.74
C CYS A 602 19.73 6.54 4.24
N GLU A 603 19.40 7.78 4.58
CA GLU A 603 20.24 8.94 4.28
C GLU A 603 21.62 8.84 4.95
N GLU A 604 21.69 8.42 6.21
CA GLU A 604 22.95 8.20 6.93
C GLU A 604 23.82 7.11 6.27
N VAL A 605 23.20 6.03 5.77
CA VAL A 605 23.90 4.97 5.02
C VAL A 605 24.49 5.52 3.71
N PHE A 606 23.72 6.28 2.94
CA PHE A 606 24.22 6.88 1.69
C PHE A 606 25.28 7.94 1.94
N GLU A 607 25.12 8.77 2.97
CA GLU A 607 26.10 9.79 3.36
C GLU A 607 27.43 9.16 3.80
N SER A 608 27.37 8.06 4.56
CA SER A 608 28.56 7.28 4.94
C SER A 608 29.29 6.73 3.71
N SER A 609 28.57 6.15 2.75
CA SER A 609 29.17 5.61 1.53
C SER A 609 29.67 6.69 0.58
N ARG A 610 28.98 7.83 0.51
CA ARG A 610 29.42 9.03 -0.20
C ARG A 610 30.78 9.49 0.32
N ARG A 611 30.95 9.64 1.64
CA ARG A 611 32.24 10.02 2.26
C ARG A 611 33.37 9.05 1.91
N ARG A 612 33.10 7.73 1.93
CA ARG A 612 34.09 6.72 1.55
C ARG A 612 34.49 6.82 0.08
N CYS A 613 33.53 7.05 -0.82
CA CYS A 613 33.81 7.22 -2.24
C CYS A 613 34.52 8.54 -2.53
N GLU A 614 34.19 9.61 -1.82
CA GLU A 614 34.90 10.90 -1.89
C GLU A 614 36.37 10.79 -1.47
N GLN A 615 36.69 9.97 -0.46
CA GLN A 615 38.08 9.69 -0.10
C GLN A 615 38.84 9.00 -1.25
N ILE A 616 38.17 8.10 -1.97
CA ILE A 616 38.75 7.44 -3.15
C ILE A 616 38.95 8.45 -4.28
N ILE A 617 37.94 9.30 -4.55
CA ILE A 617 38.03 10.39 -5.53
C ILE A 617 39.16 11.35 -5.17
N ASP A 618 39.27 11.83 -3.93
CA ASP A 618 40.37 12.69 -3.46
C ASP A 618 41.74 12.02 -3.69
N GLY A 619 41.86 10.72 -3.41
CA GLY A 619 43.07 9.94 -3.70
C GLY A 619 43.44 9.92 -5.19
N LEU A 620 42.46 9.71 -6.08
CA LEU A 620 42.63 9.75 -7.54
C LEU A 620 42.99 11.15 -8.03
N LEU A 621 42.26 12.17 -7.57
CA LEU A 621 42.49 13.57 -7.95
C LEU A 621 43.85 14.08 -7.48
N ARG A 622 44.38 13.60 -6.34
CA ARG A 622 45.77 13.91 -5.93
C ARG A 622 46.79 13.36 -6.91
N ILE A 623 46.54 12.22 -7.54
CA ILE A 623 47.43 11.65 -8.56
C ILE A 623 47.36 12.50 -9.83
N TYR A 624 46.15 12.83 -10.27
CA TYR A 624 45.92 13.74 -11.40
C TYR A 624 46.59 15.10 -11.17
N CYS A 625 46.29 15.80 -10.07
CA CYS A 625 46.89 17.11 -9.77
C CYS A 625 48.41 17.07 -9.63
N ARG A 626 49.01 15.92 -9.29
CA ARG A 626 50.47 15.73 -9.28
C ARG A 626 51.09 15.73 -10.68
N SER A 627 50.36 15.35 -11.74
CA SER A 627 50.87 15.48 -13.13
C SER A 627 51.13 16.95 -13.47
N LYS A 628 50.28 17.85 -12.97
CA LYS A 628 50.39 19.31 -13.13
C LYS A 628 51.41 19.98 -12.19
N ARG A 629 52.23 19.23 -11.45
CA ARG A 629 53.19 19.77 -10.46
C ARG A 629 54.18 20.75 -11.09
N ASP A 630 54.65 20.48 -12.30
CA ASP A 630 55.64 21.33 -12.97
C ASP A 630 55.05 22.69 -13.34
N ASP A 631 53.78 22.73 -13.77
CA ASP A 631 53.04 23.96 -14.03
C ASP A 631 52.81 24.75 -12.73
N VAL A 632 52.38 24.07 -11.65
CA VAL A 632 52.24 24.67 -10.32
C VAL A 632 53.57 25.27 -9.85
N SER A 633 54.67 24.55 -10.01
CA SER A 633 56.01 25.01 -9.60
C SER A 633 56.51 26.17 -10.46
N ARG A 634 56.14 26.21 -11.76
CA ARG A 634 56.45 27.32 -12.66
C ARG A 634 55.67 28.58 -12.28
N ILE A 635 54.36 28.44 -12.03
CA ILE A 635 53.48 29.54 -11.60
C ILE A 635 53.96 30.11 -10.26
N ALA A 636 54.22 29.25 -9.26
CA ALA A 636 54.70 29.67 -7.94
C ALA A 636 56.02 30.43 -8.01
N ARG A 637 56.97 29.99 -8.85
CA ARG A 637 58.23 30.71 -9.11
C ARG A 637 57.99 32.07 -9.76
N ASN A 638 57.13 32.15 -10.77
CA ASN A 638 56.84 33.40 -11.46
C ASN A 638 56.15 34.45 -10.58
N ILE A 639 55.30 34.01 -9.65
CA ILE A 639 54.65 34.87 -8.65
C ILE A 639 55.66 35.40 -7.63
N THR A 640 56.63 34.59 -7.22
CA THR A 640 57.57 34.93 -6.13
C THR A 640 58.86 35.63 -6.60
N LEU A 641 59.07 35.78 -7.92
CA LEU A 641 60.19 36.51 -8.51
C LEU A 641 60.04 38.03 -8.36
N GLU A 642 61.10 38.73 -7.96
CA GLU A 642 61.14 40.21 -7.93
C GLU A 642 61.20 40.80 -9.35
N SER A 643 60.46 41.88 -9.58
CA SER A 643 60.41 42.61 -10.86
C SER A 643 61.78 43.18 -11.30
N TYR A 644 62.73 43.36 -10.37
CA TYR A 644 64.06 43.95 -10.64
C TYR A 644 65.17 42.95 -11.01
N GLU A 645 65.03 41.65 -10.76
CA GLU A 645 66.11 40.68 -11.03
C GLU A 645 66.22 40.26 -12.50
N HIS A 646 65.15 40.34 -13.27
CA HIS A 646 65.19 40.11 -14.73
C HIS A 646 66.03 41.19 -15.46
N ASN A 647 66.19 42.37 -14.82
CA ASN A 647 66.73 43.57 -15.46
C ASN A 647 68.26 43.68 -15.45
N LYS A 648 69.03 42.88 -14.70
CA LYS A 648 70.50 43.03 -14.70
C LYS A 648 71.21 42.44 -15.92
N LYS A 649 70.57 41.57 -16.71
CA LYS A 649 71.19 40.93 -17.88
C LYS A 649 70.49 41.19 -19.23
N LEU A 650 69.24 41.67 -19.24
CA LEU A 650 68.41 41.81 -20.45
C LEU A 650 67.80 43.19 -20.69
N ALA A 651 68.02 44.17 -19.78
CA ALA A 651 67.46 45.52 -19.89
C ALA A 651 67.89 46.32 -21.14
N VAL A 652 68.86 45.83 -21.90
CA VAL A 652 69.35 46.50 -23.12
C VAL A 652 68.52 46.15 -24.37
N TYR A 653 67.67 45.11 -24.33
CA TYR A 653 66.99 44.59 -25.55
C TYR A 653 65.48 44.35 -25.47
N MET A 654 64.81 44.53 -24.32
CA MET A 654 63.37 44.24 -24.19
C MET A 654 62.56 45.38 -23.57
N ARG A 655 61.32 45.56 -24.06
CA ARG A 655 60.29 46.43 -23.46
C ARG A 655 60.07 46.01 -22.00
N GLU A 656 60.14 46.97 -21.07
CA GLU A 656 59.86 46.73 -19.66
C GLU A 656 58.44 46.18 -19.50
N VAL A 657 58.31 44.92 -19.05
CA VAL A 657 57.03 44.32 -18.71
C VAL A 657 56.57 44.93 -17.39
N THR A 658 55.41 45.59 -17.40
CA THR A 658 54.88 46.22 -16.19
C THR A 658 54.48 45.15 -15.16
N PRO A 659 54.52 45.46 -13.84
CA PRO A 659 54.05 44.54 -12.80
C PRO A 659 52.63 44.02 -13.03
N ILE A 660 51.77 44.84 -13.67
CA ILE A 660 50.40 44.51 -14.05
C ILE A 660 50.37 43.45 -15.16
N GLU A 661 51.18 43.59 -16.21
CA GLU A 661 51.27 42.61 -17.31
C GLU A 661 51.81 41.26 -16.82
N LYS A 662 52.79 41.28 -15.90
CA LYS A 662 53.32 40.06 -15.25
C LYS A 662 52.26 39.37 -14.39
N MET A 663 51.46 40.14 -13.65
CA MET A 663 50.35 39.61 -12.86
C MET A 663 49.30 38.94 -13.77
N HIS A 664 48.88 39.60 -14.85
CA HIS A 664 47.94 39.01 -15.81
C HIS A 664 48.48 37.71 -16.43
N ALA A 665 49.74 37.66 -16.89
CA ALA A 665 50.32 36.45 -17.45
C ALA A 665 50.37 35.27 -16.45
N ASN A 666 50.56 35.56 -15.15
CA ASN A 666 50.48 34.56 -14.09
C ASN A 666 49.05 34.08 -13.86
N LEU A 667 48.07 34.99 -13.85
CA LEU A 667 46.65 34.67 -13.71
C LEU A 667 46.14 33.86 -14.91
N ASP A 668 46.51 34.23 -16.14
CA ASP A 668 46.19 33.47 -17.37
C ASP A 668 46.77 32.05 -17.31
N SER A 669 47.92 31.86 -16.68
CA SER A 669 48.51 30.53 -16.49
C SER A 669 47.72 29.69 -15.49
N VAL A 670 47.17 30.31 -14.44
CA VAL A 670 46.29 29.66 -13.48
C VAL A 670 44.92 29.37 -14.09
N GLU A 671 44.37 30.30 -14.87
CA GLU A 671 43.09 30.14 -15.57
C GLU A 671 43.16 29.02 -16.61
N ARG A 672 44.26 28.91 -17.38
CA ARG A 672 44.46 27.77 -18.29
C ARG A 672 44.52 26.45 -17.55
N MET A 673 45.29 26.36 -16.46
CA MET A 673 45.34 25.14 -15.64
C MET A 673 43.97 24.80 -15.03
N ALA A 674 43.21 25.80 -14.58
CA ALA A 674 41.86 25.61 -14.07
C ALA A 674 40.87 25.20 -15.19
N GLY A 675 41.07 25.70 -16.40
CA GLY A 675 40.34 25.37 -17.62
C GLY A 675 40.52 23.91 -18.02
N ASP A 676 41.77 23.42 -18.04
CA ASP A 676 42.09 22.00 -18.30
C ASP A 676 41.30 21.08 -17.33
N VAL A 677 41.37 21.38 -16.03
CA VAL A 677 40.68 20.62 -14.98
C VAL A 677 39.16 20.67 -15.14
N ARG A 678 38.61 21.80 -15.59
CA ARG A 678 37.17 21.98 -15.83
C ARG A 678 36.69 21.20 -17.06
N ALA A 679 37.54 21.09 -18.08
CA ALA A 679 37.27 20.33 -19.29
C ALA A 679 37.30 18.82 -19.02
N ASP A 680 38.24 18.37 -18.19
CA ASP A 680 38.44 16.95 -17.90
C ASP A 680 37.46 16.38 -16.86
N LEU A 681 37.12 17.14 -15.81
CA LEU A 681 36.40 16.63 -14.65
C LEU A 681 34.96 17.16 -14.54
N LEU A 682 34.09 16.36 -13.91
CA LEU A 682 32.76 16.79 -13.48
C LEU A 682 32.82 17.91 -12.43
N PRO A 683 31.78 18.75 -12.27
CA PRO A 683 31.89 20.01 -11.53
C PRO A 683 32.37 19.85 -10.09
N ARG A 684 31.85 18.83 -9.38
CA ARG A 684 32.25 18.52 -8.00
C ARG A 684 33.68 18.00 -7.92
N CYS A 685 34.07 17.12 -8.85
CA CYS A 685 35.45 16.65 -8.97
C CYS A 685 36.41 17.81 -9.31
N SER A 686 36.00 18.76 -10.16
CA SER A 686 36.77 19.98 -10.46
C SER A 686 36.97 20.83 -9.20
N GLN A 687 35.93 21.04 -8.38
CA GLN A 687 36.06 21.77 -7.11
C GLN A 687 37.02 21.09 -6.13
N MET A 688 36.94 19.75 -6.01
CA MET A 688 37.90 18.98 -5.20
C MET A 688 39.33 19.11 -5.74
N ALA A 689 39.51 19.04 -7.06
CA ALA A 689 40.80 19.23 -7.72
C ALA A 689 41.35 20.65 -7.51
N TYR A 690 40.52 21.69 -7.60
CA TYR A 690 40.89 23.09 -7.31
C TYR A 690 41.40 23.25 -5.88
N CYS A 691 40.74 22.63 -4.90
CA CYS A 691 41.20 22.64 -3.52
C CYS A 691 42.59 21.99 -3.36
N ILE A 692 42.87 20.91 -4.10
CA ILE A 692 44.17 20.24 -4.10
C ILE A 692 45.22 21.12 -4.78
N LEU A 693 44.92 21.66 -5.96
CA LEU A 693 45.82 22.55 -6.71
C LEU A 693 46.16 23.81 -5.93
N HIS A 694 45.17 24.41 -5.25
CA HIS A 694 45.39 25.55 -4.38
C HIS A 694 46.37 25.22 -3.24
N LYS A 695 46.19 24.10 -2.54
CA LYS A 695 47.13 23.68 -1.48
C LYS A 695 48.54 23.41 -2.03
N MET A 696 48.64 22.86 -3.24
CA MET A 696 49.93 22.65 -3.92
C MET A 696 50.59 23.98 -4.28
N LEU A 697 49.83 24.93 -4.85
CA LEU A 697 50.29 26.29 -5.17
C LEU A 697 50.75 27.02 -3.91
N GLU A 698 49.98 27.01 -2.83
CA GLU A 698 50.36 27.61 -1.55
C GLU A 698 51.66 27.04 -1.01
N SER A 699 51.82 25.71 -1.06
CA SER A 699 53.01 25.02 -0.57
C SER A 699 54.26 25.41 -1.37
N GLU A 700 54.15 25.46 -2.70
CA GLU A 700 55.25 25.88 -3.57
C GLU A 700 55.53 27.38 -3.48
N ILE A 701 54.50 28.24 -3.35
CA ILE A 701 54.68 29.67 -3.12
C ILE A 701 55.42 29.89 -1.81
N LEU A 702 55.03 29.21 -0.73
CA LEU A 702 55.72 29.32 0.56
C LEU A 702 57.17 28.80 0.48
N ARG A 703 57.45 27.81 -0.37
CA ARG A 703 58.81 27.31 -0.63
C ARG A 703 59.69 28.33 -1.34
N TYR A 704 59.16 29.05 -2.33
CA TYR A 704 59.90 30.07 -3.08
C TYR A 704 59.82 31.48 -2.47
N LEU A 705 58.97 31.69 -1.47
CA LEU A 705 58.81 32.96 -0.80
C LEU A 705 60.13 33.41 -0.17
N ARG A 706 60.62 34.58 -0.59
CA ARG A 706 61.82 35.17 0.00
C ARG A 706 61.48 35.74 1.37
N LYS A 707 62.30 35.41 2.36
CA LYS A 707 62.16 35.95 3.71
C LYS A 707 62.80 37.34 3.78
N PHE A 708 62.18 38.22 4.56
CA PHE A 708 62.71 39.56 4.90
C PHE A 708 62.79 40.56 3.74
N GLN A 709 61.84 40.52 2.81
CA GLN A 709 61.71 41.51 1.74
C GLN A 709 60.89 42.74 2.16
N ASN A 710 60.84 43.76 1.30
CA ASN A 710 60.02 44.96 1.51
C ASN A 710 58.51 44.61 1.52
N PRO A 711 57.66 45.22 2.36
CA PRO A 711 56.20 45.18 2.28
C PRO A 711 55.62 45.09 0.86
N ASP A 712 56.09 45.91 -0.09
CA ASP A 712 55.59 45.94 -1.47
C ASP A 712 55.69 44.58 -2.18
N TYR A 713 56.77 43.82 -1.95
CA TYR A 713 56.94 42.46 -2.48
C TYR A 713 55.82 41.52 -2.00
N TYR A 714 55.47 41.59 -0.71
CA TYR A 714 54.41 40.77 -0.14
C TYR A 714 53.02 41.27 -0.56
N THR A 715 52.85 42.58 -0.79
CA THR A 715 51.60 43.14 -1.33
C THR A 715 51.29 42.60 -2.72
N GLU A 716 52.26 42.59 -3.64
CA GLU A 716 52.09 42.04 -4.99
C GLU A 716 51.69 40.55 -4.96
N ILE A 717 52.35 39.76 -4.11
CA ILE A 717 52.03 38.34 -3.94
C ILE A 717 50.65 38.14 -3.31
N TYR A 718 50.28 38.96 -2.32
CA TYR A 718 48.96 38.90 -1.68
C TYR A 718 47.82 39.19 -2.66
N VAL A 719 47.96 40.22 -3.50
CA VAL A 719 46.97 40.54 -4.55
C VAL A 719 46.85 39.39 -5.55
N SER A 720 48.00 38.83 -5.97
CA SER A 720 48.03 37.66 -6.86
C SER A 720 47.34 36.44 -6.24
N LEU A 721 47.61 36.13 -4.96
CA LEU A 721 46.97 35.04 -4.23
C LEU A 721 45.45 35.22 -4.12
N LYS A 722 44.98 36.45 -3.87
CA LYS A 722 43.53 36.75 -3.81
C LYS A 722 42.85 36.52 -5.16
N ALA A 723 43.49 36.95 -6.25
CA ALA A 723 42.99 36.70 -7.60
C ALA A 723 43.00 35.21 -7.97
N ILE A 724 44.05 34.46 -7.59
CA ILE A 724 44.13 33.01 -7.76
C ILE A 724 43.01 32.29 -7.00
N CYS A 725 42.73 32.69 -5.75
CA CYS A 725 41.60 32.15 -4.98
C CYS A 725 40.27 32.39 -5.70
N SER A 726 40.10 33.57 -6.32
CA SER A 726 38.90 33.88 -7.12
C SER A 726 38.78 32.99 -8.36
N ILE A 727 39.87 32.74 -9.08
CA ILE A 727 39.88 31.88 -10.29
C ILE A 727 39.55 30.42 -9.93
N LEU A 728 40.10 29.94 -8.80
CA LEU A 728 39.88 28.58 -8.31
C LEU A 728 38.59 28.42 -7.50
N GLU A 729 37.77 29.48 -7.38
CA GLU A 729 36.50 29.48 -6.63
C GLU A 729 36.67 29.13 -5.13
N ILE A 730 37.80 29.51 -4.53
CA ILE A 730 38.14 29.21 -3.13
C ILE A 730 37.95 30.45 -2.25
N PRO A 731 37.23 30.35 -1.12
CA PRO A 731 37.13 31.45 -0.17
C PRO A 731 38.51 31.87 0.38
N PRO A 732 38.86 33.17 0.34
CA PRO A 732 40.18 33.65 0.76
C PRO A 732 40.49 33.42 2.25
N GLN A 733 39.47 33.18 3.08
CA GLN A 733 39.60 32.93 4.51
C GLN A 733 40.25 31.57 4.83
N ILE A 734 40.30 30.65 3.86
CA ILE A 734 40.83 29.29 4.03
C ILE A 734 42.36 29.28 3.88
N SER A 735 42.93 30.28 3.22
CA SER A 735 44.35 30.35 2.89
C SER A 735 45.20 30.82 4.09
N GLN A 736 45.93 29.89 4.69
CA GLN A 736 46.91 30.19 5.74
C GLN A 736 48.10 30.98 5.19
N VAL A 737 48.49 30.71 3.93
CA VAL A 737 49.60 31.40 3.28
C VAL A 737 49.20 32.83 2.91
N ALA A 738 48.00 33.08 2.38
CA ALA A 738 47.53 34.43 2.11
C ALA A 738 47.43 35.25 3.39
N SER A 739 46.99 34.65 4.50
CA SER A 739 46.97 35.31 5.81
C SER A 739 48.38 35.69 6.29
N LEU A 740 49.36 34.80 6.11
CA LEU A 740 50.76 35.06 6.45
C LEU A 740 51.37 36.15 5.56
N VAL A 741 51.19 36.06 4.24
CA VAL A 741 51.70 37.04 3.27
C VAL A 741 51.06 38.40 3.50
N HIS A 742 49.76 38.45 3.79
CA HIS A 742 49.06 39.67 4.19
C HIS A 742 49.70 40.31 5.42
N MET A 743 50.04 39.51 6.44
CA MET A 743 50.75 40.03 7.62
C MET A 743 52.15 40.57 7.28
N HIS A 744 52.84 39.98 6.30
CA HIS A 744 54.12 40.50 5.82
C HIS A 744 54.00 41.73 4.92
N SER A 745 52.83 41.99 4.32
CA SER A 745 52.59 43.16 3.46
C SER A 745 52.39 44.46 4.23
N PHE A 746 52.11 44.41 5.53
CA PHE A 746 52.04 45.61 6.35
C PHE A 746 53.43 46.20 6.59
N THR A 747 53.54 47.52 6.60
CA THR A 747 54.71 48.24 7.12
C THR A 747 54.83 48.05 8.65
N THR A 748 56.01 48.30 9.21
CA THR A 748 56.22 48.18 10.65
C THR A 748 55.32 49.12 11.45
N THR A 749 55.08 50.33 10.93
CA THR A 749 54.15 51.30 11.53
C THR A 749 52.71 50.78 11.52
N GLU A 750 52.23 50.23 10.41
CA GLU A 750 50.87 49.68 10.32
C GLU A 750 50.67 48.45 11.22
N LEU A 751 51.70 47.60 11.36
CA LEU A 751 51.67 46.47 12.30
C LEU A 751 51.54 46.95 13.75
N ILE A 752 52.25 48.02 14.11
CA ILE A 752 52.19 48.62 15.46
C ILE A 752 50.81 49.25 15.69
N LEU A 753 50.25 49.95 14.69
CA LEU A 753 48.91 50.53 14.77
C LEU A 753 47.84 49.45 14.92
N SER A 754 47.93 48.38 14.13
CA SER A 754 47.03 47.23 14.20
C SER A 754 47.10 46.52 15.54
N TYR A 755 48.30 46.43 16.15
CA TYR A 755 48.49 45.92 17.50
C TYR A 755 47.71 46.75 18.54
N TYR A 756 47.87 48.07 18.54
CA TYR A 756 47.22 48.94 19.52
C TYR A 756 45.71 49.08 19.31
N ALA A 757 45.25 49.10 18.06
CA ALA A 757 43.82 49.05 17.76
C ALA A 757 43.19 47.79 18.35
N ARG A 758 43.80 46.63 18.07
CA ARG A 758 43.26 45.35 18.52
C ARG A 758 43.26 45.18 20.03
N ILE A 759 44.31 45.67 20.71
CA ILE A 759 44.37 45.65 22.18
C ILE A 759 43.29 46.53 22.80
N SER A 760 43.00 47.68 22.18
CA SER A 760 41.97 48.60 22.67
C SER A 760 40.58 47.96 22.56
N GLU A 761 40.28 47.28 21.45
CA GLU A 761 39.01 46.54 21.25
C GLU A 761 38.83 45.35 22.21
N ASP A 762 39.87 44.52 22.40
CA ASP A 762 39.79 43.31 23.24
C ASP A 762 39.57 43.67 24.74
N LEU A 763 39.93 44.89 25.15
CA LEU A 763 39.78 45.40 26.52
C LEU A 763 38.34 45.78 26.89
N GLU A 764 37.54 46.24 25.91
CA GLU A 764 36.16 46.69 26.13
C GLU A 764 35.15 45.53 26.29
N SER A 765 35.47 44.34 25.77
CA SER A 765 34.55 43.19 25.71
C SER A 765 34.52 42.26 26.94
N SER A 766 35.42 42.43 27.92
CA SER A 766 35.63 41.45 29.00
C SER A 766 35.02 41.85 30.36
N ASN A 767 33.78 41.42 30.63
CA ASN A 767 33.07 41.67 31.90
C ASN A 767 33.46 40.68 33.01
N SER A 768 34.59 40.92 33.70
CA SER A 768 34.88 40.25 34.98
C SER A 768 34.91 41.25 36.14
N GLN A 769 34.08 41.03 37.16
CA GLN A 769 33.88 41.94 38.29
C GLN A 769 35.10 42.10 39.21
N SER A 770 36.09 41.20 39.14
CA SER A 770 37.25 41.15 40.06
C SER A 770 38.50 41.90 39.58
N ALA A 771 38.47 42.60 38.44
CA ALA A 771 39.65 43.28 37.89
C ALA A 771 39.84 44.70 38.44
N SER A 772 41.10 45.11 38.62
CA SER A 772 41.45 46.50 38.98
C SER A 772 41.00 47.47 37.90
N ARG A 773 40.36 48.58 38.31
CA ARG A 773 39.76 49.56 37.42
C ARG A 773 40.22 50.97 37.76
N ILE A 774 40.57 51.75 36.75
CA ILE A 774 40.87 53.18 36.91
C ILE A 774 39.70 54.02 36.40
N SER A 775 39.15 54.87 37.26
CA SER A 775 38.02 55.75 36.96
C SER A 775 38.54 57.08 36.43
N MET A 776 38.13 57.46 35.22
CA MET A 776 38.53 58.71 34.57
C MET A 776 37.43 59.31 33.70
N GLN A 777 37.53 60.60 33.40
CA GLN A 777 36.71 61.27 32.39
C GLN A 777 37.63 61.76 31.27
N VAL A 778 37.31 61.47 30.02
CA VAL A 778 38.12 61.87 28.87
C VAL A 778 37.21 62.43 27.80
N GLY A 779 37.59 63.56 27.22
CA GLY A 779 36.90 64.14 26.07
C GLY A 779 37.85 65.00 25.25
N TYR A 780 37.43 65.40 24.05
CA TYR A 780 38.26 66.21 23.16
C TYR A 780 37.52 67.41 22.57
N ILE A 781 38.30 68.45 22.23
CA ILE A 781 37.81 69.66 21.56
C ILE A 781 38.70 69.96 20.34
N PRO A 782 38.13 70.12 19.14
CA PRO A 782 38.89 70.63 17.99
C PRO A 782 39.28 72.10 18.23
N THR A 783 40.55 72.43 17.98
CA THR A 783 41.11 73.76 18.13
C THR A 783 41.37 74.41 16.77
N THR A 784 41.58 75.74 16.74
CA THR A 784 41.90 76.47 15.51
C THR A 784 43.31 76.11 15.04
N GLY A 785 43.43 75.48 13.87
CA GLY A 785 44.72 75.10 13.25
C GLY A 785 45.00 73.59 13.21
N ASP A 786 44.00 72.78 12.81
CA ASP A 786 44.11 71.32 12.60
C ASP A 786 44.68 70.53 13.79
N ASN A 787 44.42 70.99 15.01
CA ASN A 787 44.80 70.33 16.25
C ASN A 787 43.58 70.01 17.11
N VAL A 788 43.69 68.97 17.91
CA VAL A 788 42.70 68.48 18.87
C VAL A 788 43.28 68.60 20.27
N LEU A 789 42.55 69.25 21.17
CA LEU A 789 42.86 69.29 22.58
C LEU A 789 42.12 68.16 23.30
N VAL A 790 42.87 67.18 23.80
CA VAL A 790 42.34 66.07 24.61
C VAL A 790 42.44 66.45 26.08
N ILE A 791 41.32 66.42 26.79
CA ILE A 791 41.22 66.73 28.22
C ILE A 791 40.93 65.43 28.97
N ILE A 792 41.77 65.12 29.95
CA ILE A 792 41.70 63.89 30.74
C ILE A 792 41.64 64.26 32.22
N LYS A 793 40.66 63.72 32.94
CA LYS A 793 40.56 63.82 34.39
C LYS A 793 40.69 62.44 35.01
N VAL A 794 41.76 62.23 35.76
CA VAL A 794 42.00 60.99 36.50
C VAL A 794 41.38 61.09 37.89
N LEU A 795 40.35 60.30 38.17
CA LEU A 795 39.58 60.39 39.41
C LEU A 795 40.17 59.48 40.50
N GLY A 796 40.26 58.17 40.25
CA GLY A 796 40.72 57.21 41.26
C GLY A 796 40.89 55.79 40.74
N LEU A 797 41.37 54.90 41.62
CA LEU A 797 41.65 53.50 41.34
C LEU A 797 40.82 52.59 42.27
N GLU A 798 40.20 51.57 41.70
CA GLU A 798 39.27 50.64 42.34
C GLU A 798 39.77 49.19 42.18
N ASN A 799 39.41 48.30 43.12
CA ASN A 799 39.73 46.87 43.09
C ASN A 799 41.23 46.56 42.92
N VAL A 800 42.10 47.30 43.62
CA VAL A 800 43.54 47.01 43.63
C VAL A 800 43.79 45.75 44.45
N PRO A 801 44.43 44.70 43.89
CA PRO A 801 44.80 43.53 44.67
C PRO A 801 45.75 43.97 45.78
N ALA A 802 45.49 43.54 47.03
CA ALA A 802 46.35 43.84 48.18
C ALA A 802 47.80 43.47 47.86
N LEU A 803 48.63 44.48 47.59
CA LEU A 803 50.04 44.30 47.31
C LEU A 803 50.78 44.14 48.65
N ASN A 804 51.26 42.92 48.93
CA ASN A 804 52.22 42.55 49.98
C ASN A 804 51.88 42.90 51.45
N THR A 805 51.49 41.89 52.23
CA THR A 805 51.34 41.88 53.70
C THR A 805 52.66 42.01 54.52
N LEU A 806 53.77 42.43 53.90
CA LEU A 806 55.06 42.64 54.60
C LEU A 806 55.53 44.10 54.60
N CYS A 807 54.96 44.94 53.76
CA CYS A 807 55.01 46.40 53.84
C CYS A 807 53.64 46.89 53.35
N ASP A 808 52.75 47.34 54.25
CA ASP A 808 51.42 47.89 53.95
C ASP A 808 51.47 49.23 53.15
N ARG A 809 52.33 49.33 52.13
CA ARG A 809 52.64 50.57 51.43
C ARG A 809 52.60 50.33 49.94
N VAL A 810 51.52 50.79 49.31
CA VAL A 810 51.42 51.00 47.87
C VAL A 810 51.41 52.51 47.71
N ASP A 811 52.36 53.04 46.94
CA ASP A 811 52.47 54.46 46.61
C ASP A 811 52.15 54.65 45.12
N PRO A 812 50.88 54.49 44.68
CA PRO A 812 50.57 54.44 43.27
C PRO A 812 50.55 55.83 42.63
N TYR A 813 50.99 55.89 41.38
CA TYR A 813 50.81 57.02 40.49
C TYR A 813 50.40 56.53 39.09
N VAL A 814 49.77 57.42 38.34
CA VAL A 814 49.26 57.16 36.99
C VAL A 814 50.15 57.87 35.99
N ARG A 815 50.62 57.12 34.99
CA ARG A 815 51.39 57.61 33.86
C ARG A 815 50.50 57.61 32.62
N LEU A 816 50.35 58.77 31.99
CA LEU A 816 49.60 58.97 30.75
C LEU A 816 50.57 59.22 29.60
N GLU A 817 50.43 58.44 28.53
CA GLU A 817 51.25 58.56 27.32
C GLU A 817 50.41 58.32 26.06
N LEU A 818 50.73 59.04 24.98
CA LEU A 818 50.14 58.78 23.66
C LEU A 818 50.98 57.72 22.94
N LEU A 819 50.31 56.71 22.38
CA LEU A 819 50.93 55.60 21.67
C LEU A 819 50.30 55.44 20.28
N PRO A 820 51.05 54.91 19.29
CA PRO A 820 52.43 54.42 19.39
C PRO A 820 53.49 55.52 19.37
N ALA A 821 54.66 55.23 19.93
CA ALA A 821 55.80 56.17 19.99
C ALA A 821 56.36 56.58 18.61
N CYS A 822 56.07 55.80 17.56
CA CYS A 822 56.41 56.16 16.18
C CYS A 822 55.52 57.27 15.61
N LEU A 823 54.28 57.44 16.11
CA LEU A 823 53.42 58.60 15.79
C LEU A 823 53.57 59.71 16.82
N TYR A 824 53.79 59.35 18.08
CA TYR A 824 53.93 60.28 19.20
C TYR A 824 55.31 60.16 19.86
N PRO A 825 56.37 60.75 19.25
CA PRO A 825 57.69 60.72 19.84
C PRO A 825 57.70 61.39 21.22
N PRO A 826 58.31 60.77 22.26
CA PRO A 826 58.26 61.29 23.63
C PRO A 826 58.84 62.70 23.83
N HIS A 827 59.68 63.18 22.91
CA HIS A 827 60.24 64.53 22.93
C HIS A 827 59.26 65.60 22.46
N CYS A 828 58.30 65.24 21.58
CA CYS A 828 57.24 66.12 21.13
C CYS A 828 55.97 65.99 21.99
N PHE A 829 55.70 64.77 22.47
CA PHE A 829 54.55 64.44 23.30
C PHE A 829 55.03 63.91 24.66
N PRO A 830 55.35 64.81 25.61
CA PRO A 830 55.92 64.41 26.88
C PRO A 830 54.92 63.60 27.70
N VAL A 831 55.43 62.57 28.37
CA VAL A 831 54.68 61.72 29.29
C VAL A 831 54.20 62.54 30.50
N GLN A 832 52.91 62.48 30.80
CA GLN A 832 52.33 63.16 31.95
C GLN A 832 52.11 62.17 33.10
N LYS A 833 52.31 62.61 34.35
CA LYS A 833 52.20 61.76 35.54
C LYS A 833 51.36 62.45 36.60
N THR A 834 50.55 61.68 37.32
CA THR A 834 49.90 62.17 38.53
C THR A 834 50.87 62.29 39.70
N ARG A 835 50.45 63.00 40.76
CA ARG A 835 51.13 62.92 42.05
C ARG A 835 51.11 61.49 42.59
N THR A 836 52.21 61.06 43.20
CA THR A 836 52.28 59.80 43.95
C THR A 836 51.42 59.90 45.21
N LEU A 837 50.45 58.99 45.37
CA LEU A 837 49.64 58.93 46.59
C LEU A 837 50.42 58.17 47.64
N THR A 838 50.99 58.89 48.60
CA THR A 838 51.74 58.27 49.71
C THR A 838 50.81 57.97 50.87
N GLN A 839 50.77 56.71 51.33
CA GLN A 839 50.01 56.29 52.52
C GLN A 839 48.50 56.63 52.50
N CYS A 840 47.86 56.63 51.33
CA CYS A 840 46.44 56.94 51.22
C CYS A 840 45.57 55.67 51.14
N GLU A 841 44.66 55.49 52.10
CA GLU A 841 43.59 54.47 52.02
C GLU A 841 42.58 54.79 50.89
N ASN A 842 42.43 56.06 50.55
CA ASN A 842 41.59 56.54 49.44
C ASN A 842 42.44 56.82 48.19
N LEU A 843 42.41 55.91 47.23
CA LEU A 843 43.13 56.02 45.95
C LEU A 843 42.45 56.99 44.97
N LYS A 844 42.38 58.29 45.33
CA LYS A 844 41.80 59.34 44.49
C LYS A 844 42.83 60.43 44.16
N TRP A 845 43.04 60.67 42.86
CA TRP A 845 43.93 61.75 42.39
C TRP A 845 43.16 63.05 42.17
N ASN A 846 42.05 63.00 41.43
CA ASN A 846 41.30 64.15 40.92
C ASN A 846 42.22 65.18 40.24
N GLN A 847 43.04 64.73 39.29
CA GLN A 847 43.97 65.57 38.54
C GLN A 847 43.60 65.63 37.06
N ASP A 848 43.70 66.84 36.50
CA ASP A 848 43.36 67.14 35.12
C ASP A 848 44.63 67.29 34.27
N PHE A 849 44.58 66.77 33.05
CA PHE A 849 45.66 66.70 32.09
C PHE A 849 45.17 67.14 30.71
N GLN A 850 46.08 67.69 29.91
CA GLN A 850 45.76 68.16 28.57
C GLN A 850 46.85 67.73 27.59
N PHE A 851 46.43 67.19 26.44
CA PHE A 851 47.30 66.90 25.30
C PHE A 851 46.82 67.66 24.07
N LEU A 852 47.70 68.42 23.44
CA LEU A 852 47.45 69.00 22.13
C LEU A 852 47.99 68.04 21.06
N VAL A 853 47.11 67.53 20.20
CA VAL A 853 47.42 66.47 19.24
C VAL A 853 47.00 66.90 17.83
N PRO A 854 47.84 66.76 16.80
CA PRO A 854 47.42 67.00 15.42
C PRO A 854 46.21 66.15 15.04
N GLN A 855 45.20 66.77 14.44
CA GLN A 855 43.91 66.14 14.14
C GLN A 855 44.05 64.89 13.25
N GLN A 856 45.01 64.91 12.33
CA GLN A 856 45.32 63.77 11.44
C GLN A 856 45.80 62.54 12.23
N LEU A 857 46.66 62.74 13.24
CA LEU A 857 47.17 61.66 14.10
C LEU A 857 46.08 61.18 15.07
N PHE A 858 45.27 62.10 15.59
CA PHE A 858 44.18 61.83 16.51
C PHE A 858 43.14 60.84 15.93
N TYR A 859 42.78 60.98 14.66
CA TYR A 859 41.83 60.09 13.99
C TYR A 859 42.46 58.84 13.37
N THR A 860 43.78 58.66 13.48
CA THR A 860 44.46 57.47 12.94
C THR A 860 44.07 56.22 13.73
N HIS A 861 43.57 55.19 13.04
CA HIS A 861 43.21 53.91 13.66
C HIS A 861 44.44 53.25 14.31
N GLY A 862 44.35 52.92 15.60
CA GLY A 862 45.49 52.42 16.40
C GLY A 862 46.25 53.50 17.18
N SER A 863 45.92 54.77 16.99
CA SER A 863 46.31 55.84 17.92
C SER A 863 45.55 55.65 19.24
N SER A 864 46.29 55.60 20.35
CA SER A 864 45.72 55.30 21.67
C SER A 864 46.34 56.14 22.79
N LEU A 865 45.52 56.48 23.76
CA LEU A 865 45.96 56.97 25.07
C LEU A 865 46.23 55.75 25.97
N CYS A 866 47.50 55.55 26.33
CA CYS A 866 47.92 54.52 27.25
C CYS A 866 47.96 55.07 28.68
N ILE A 867 47.28 54.37 29.57
CA ILE A 867 47.22 54.67 30.99
C ILE A 867 47.91 53.55 31.73
N SER A 868 49.09 53.84 32.28
CA SER A 868 49.86 52.88 33.08
C SER A 868 49.76 53.26 34.56
N VAL A 869 49.29 52.33 35.40
CA VAL A 869 49.27 52.51 36.85
C VAL A 869 50.51 51.85 37.43
N LEU A 870 51.37 52.64 38.06
CA LEU A 870 52.63 52.19 38.63
C LEU A 870 52.64 52.41 40.13
N ASP A 871 53.31 51.53 40.85
CA ASP A 871 53.63 51.63 42.26
C ASP A 871 55.05 52.17 42.42
N HIS A 872 55.21 53.28 43.15
CA HIS A 872 56.51 53.89 43.35
C HIS A 872 57.30 53.15 44.43
N ASP A 873 58.46 52.61 44.06
CA ASP A 873 59.42 52.03 45.00
C ASP A 873 60.76 52.77 44.86
N ARG A 874 61.47 52.92 45.99
CA ARG A 874 62.77 53.63 46.08
C ARG A 874 63.84 53.06 45.14
N ILE A 875 63.68 51.79 44.72
CA ILE A 875 64.62 51.09 43.85
C ILE A 875 64.18 51.14 42.38
N CYS A 876 62.91 50.85 42.07
CA CYS A 876 62.39 50.82 40.70
C CYS A 876 60.86 50.74 40.72
N ASP A 877 60.20 51.61 39.95
CA ASP A 877 58.74 51.61 39.83
C ASP A 877 58.21 50.28 39.28
N GLU A 878 57.12 49.79 39.86
CA GLU A 878 56.48 48.53 39.49
C GLU A 878 55.16 48.76 38.75
N LEU A 879 54.90 48.02 37.68
CA LEU A 879 53.67 48.20 36.90
C LEU A 879 52.54 47.35 37.51
N ILE A 880 51.45 47.99 37.95
CA ILE A 880 50.23 47.32 38.43
C ILE A 880 49.38 46.85 37.24
N GLY A 881 49.27 47.67 36.19
CA GLY A 881 48.59 47.30 34.94
C GLY A 881 48.43 48.49 33.98
N ARG A 882 47.93 48.20 32.76
CA ARG A 882 47.73 49.21 31.70
C ARG A 882 46.30 49.17 31.13
N ALA A 883 45.76 50.34 30.82
CA ALA A 883 44.56 50.51 30.01
C ALA A 883 44.89 51.29 28.73
N PHE A 884 44.15 51.02 27.67
CA PHE A 884 44.30 51.68 26.37
C PHE A 884 42.96 52.23 25.94
N LEU A 885 42.94 53.49 25.52
CA LEU A 885 41.77 54.15 24.96
C LEU A 885 42.08 54.59 23.53
N SER A 886 41.26 54.18 22.56
CA SER A 886 41.45 54.62 21.18
C SER A 886 41.08 56.10 21.05
N THR A 887 41.98 56.92 20.49
CA THR A 887 41.77 58.39 20.45
C THR A 887 40.59 58.78 19.57
N ASN A 888 40.35 58.04 18.48
CA ASN A 888 39.21 58.25 17.58
C ASN A 888 37.83 57.95 18.21
N LEU A 889 37.78 57.23 19.33
CA LEU A 889 36.54 56.89 20.05
C LEU A 889 36.24 57.83 21.22
N LEU A 890 37.13 58.78 21.51
CA LEU A 890 36.90 59.74 22.59
C LEU A 890 35.71 60.65 22.26
N GLU A 891 34.92 61.02 23.26
CA GLU A 891 33.74 61.86 23.05
C GLU A 891 34.13 63.33 22.82
N ARG A 892 33.46 63.97 21.86
CA ARG A 892 33.62 65.41 21.60
C ARG A 892 32.88 66.20 22.67
N ILE A 893 33.51 67.22 23.22
CA ILE A 893 32.91 68.12 24.21
C ILE A 893 32.79 69.54 23.65
N ASP A 894 31.74 70.26 24.05
CA ASP A 894 31.40 71.57 23.48
C ASP A 894 32.15 72.74 24.13
N CYS A 895 32.82 72.52 25.26
CA CYS A 895 33.56 73.59 25.95
C CYS A 895 34.69 73.05 26.82
N LEU A 896 35.69 73.91 27.11
CA LEU A 896 36.89 73.61 27.92
C LEU A 896 36.60 73.32 29.41
N SER A 897 35.33 73.36 29.85
CA SER A 897 34.97 73.12 31.24
C SER A 897 35.04 71.64 31.58
N VAL A 898 35.91 71.31 32.54
CA VAL A 898 36.04 69.96 33.13
C VAL A 898 34.70 69.44 33.71
N LYS A 899 33.77 70.33 34.06
CA LYS A 899 32.42 69.96 34.52
C LYS A 899 31.50 69.42 33.42
N LYS A 900 31.84 69.64 32.14
CA LYS A 900 31.12 69.12 30.98
C LYS A 900 31.81 67.91 30.34
N LEU A 901 32.81 67.31 31.01
CA LEU A 901 33.38 66.05 30.56
C LEU A 901 32.32 64.93 30.65
N PRO A 902 32.43 63.90 29.80
CA PRO A 902 31.58 62.72 29.85
C PRO A 902 31.54 62.08 31.24
N PRO A 903 30.49 61.29 31.55
CA PRO A 903 30.43 60.55 32.80
C PRO A 903 31.71 59.72 33.05
N PRO A 904 32.12 59.54 34.32
CA PRO A 904 33.28 58.73 34.67
C PRO A 904 33.23 57.33 34.04
N HIS A 905 34.26 57.00 33.27
CA HIS A 905 34.45 55.69 32.67
C HIS A 905 35.51 54.91 33.47
N ALA A 906 35.15 53.70 33.90
CA ALA A 906 36.02 52.83 34.69
C ALA A 906 36.78 51.85 33.78
N LEU A 907 38.03 52.17 33.46
CA LEU A 907 38.86 51.36 32.57
C LEU A 907 39.52 50.21 33.30
N ARG A 908 39.43 49.02 32.73
CA ARG A 908 40.10 47.83 33.25
C ARG A 908 41.60 47.88 33.00
N LEU A 909 42.39 47.57 34.03
CA LEU A 909 43.83 47.37 33.88
C LEU A 909 44.12 45.95 33.39
N SER A 910 44.80 45.85 32.25
CA SER A 910 45.30 44.59 31.68
C SER A 910 46.76 44.32 32.01
N GLN A 911 47.10 43.04 31.93
CA GLN A 911 48.50 42.60 32.01
C GLN A 911 49.19 42.84 30.66
N PRO A 912 50.47 43.27 30.64
CA PRO A 912 51.22 43.45 29.40
C PRO A 912 51.30 42.21 28.50
N SER A 913 51.13 41.00 29.06
CA SER A 913 51.21 39.73 28.33
C SER A 913 50.02 39.44 27.40
N VAL A 914 48.90 40.16 27.53
CA VAL A 914 47.70 39.97 26.69
C VAL A 914 48.00 40.29 25.24
N GLY A 915 48.57 41.48 24.98
CA GLY A 915 48.98 41.89 23.63
C GLY A 915 50.01 40.96 22.99
N HIS A 916 50.88 40.33 23.78
CA HIS A 916 51.93 39.44 23.27
C HIS A 916 51.39 38.17 22.59
N ARG A 917 50.11 37.85 22.79
CA ARG A 917 49.43 36.71 22.14
C ARG A 917 48.97 37.05 20.72
N LEU A 918 48.85 38.34 20.38
CA LEU A 918 48.38 38.79 19.07
C LEU A 918 49.37 38.42 17.96
N PRO A 919 48.87 38.10 16.75
CA PRO A 919 49.72 37.78 15.61
C PRO A 919 50.65 38.94 15.22
N PHE A 920 50.18 40.19 15.37
CA PHE A 920 50.97 41.40 15.11
C PHE A 920 52.24 41.48 15.97
N TYR A 921 52.14 41.12 17.26
CA TYR A 921 53.31 41.13 18.15
C TYR A 921 54.35 40.08 17.76
N LYS A 922 53.90 38.88 17.33
CA LYS A 922 54.82 37.83 16.86
C LYS A 922 55.58 38.28 15.61
N MET A 923 54.89 38.92 14.67
CA MET A 923 55.50 39.48 13.45
C MET A 923 56.50 40.61 13.76
N LEU A 924 56.11 41.57 14.61
CA LEU A 924 56.99 42.65 15.04
C LEU A 924 58.23 42.14 15.80
N LYS A 925 58.08 41.07 16.59
CA LYS A 925 59.22 40.41 17.24
C LYS A 925 60.19 39.80 16.24
N GLU A 926 59.71 39.22 15.15
CA GLU A 926 60.56 38.72 14.07
C GLU A 926 61.29 39.87 13.37
N ARG A 927 60.58 40.96 13.01
CA ARG A 927 61.16 42.15 12.37
C ARG A 927 62.17 42.91 13.24
N SER A 928 62.02 42.84 14.57
CA SER A 928 62.90 43.54 15.53
C SER A 928 64.39 43.18 15.44
N GLN A 929 64.73 42.09 14.74
CA GLN A 929 66.12 41.73 14.46
C GLN A 929 66.80 42.69 13.46
N ARG A 930 66.02 43.45 12.68
CA ARG A 930 66.52 44.23 11.53
C ARG A 930 65.92 45.64 11.41
N ASP A 931 64.72 45.86 11.96
CA ASP A 931 64.03 47.14 11.95
C ASP A 931 64.11 47.81 13.33
N ASP A 932 64.69 49.00 13.39
CA ASP A 932 64.89 49.76 14.63
C ASP A 932 63.58 50.24 15.26
N ILE A 933 62.55 50.54 14.47
CA ILE A 933 61.22 50.93 14.96
C ILE A 933 60.56 49.71 15.63
N ALA A 934 60.63 48.53 14.99
CA ALA A 934 60.14 47.29 15.58
C ALA A 934 60.93 46.92 16.84
N LYS A 935 62.25 47.13 16.84
CA LYS A 935 63.13 46.89 18.01
C LYS A 935 62.79 47.81 19.18
N ALA A 936 62.55 49.10 18.91
CA ALA A 936 62.12 50.06 19.91
C ALA A 936 60.77 49.66 20.53
N PHE A 937 59.77 49.32 19.70
CA PHE A 937 58.46 48.84 20.15
C PHE A 937 58.58 47.58 21.02
N ILE A 938 59.31 46.56 20.55
CA ILE A 938 59.48 45.31 21.31
C ILE A 938 60.24 45.55 22.62
N SER A 939 61.21 46.47 22.63
CA SER A 939 61.92 46.86 23.85
C SER A 939 60.97 47.53 24.86
N GLN A 940 60.10 48.42 24.40
CA GLN A 940 59.08 49.08 25.22
C GLN A 940 58.12 48.06 25.86
N GLU A 941 57.55 47.15 25.05
CA GLU A 941 56.63 46.12 25.56
C GLU A 941 57.33 45.11 26.50
N LYS A 942 58.57 44.72 26.19
CA LYS A 942 59.38 43.89 27.10
C LYS A 942 59.66 44.59 28.43
N THR A 943 59.88 45.90 28.40
CA THR A 943 60.14 46.71 29.61
C THR A 943 58.90 46.77 30.49
N ALA A 944 57.73 47.04 29.91
CA ALA A 944 56.45 46.99 30.63
C ALA A 944 56.20 45.59 31.23
N LYS A 945 56.45 44.51 30.48
CA LYS A 945 56.33 43.14 30.97
C LYS A 945 57.30 42.81 32.11
N LYS A 946 58.54 43.30 32.06
CA LYS A 946 59.51 43.16 33.16
C LYS A 946 59.07 43.89 34.42
N MET A 947 58.59 45.13 34.29
CA MET A 947 58.05 45.92 35.41
C MET A 947 56.86 45.20 36.08
N TYR A 948 55.98 44.60 35.28
CA TYR A 948 54.84 43.83 35.79
C TYR A 948 55.25 42.53 36.50
N PHE A 949 56.22 41.78 35.95
CA PHE A 949 56.66 40.53 36.59
C PHE A 949 57.47 40.74 37.87
N LYS A 950 58.24 41.83 37.99
CA LYS A 950 58.88 42.20 39.25
C LYS A 950 57.85 42.41 40.36
N CYS A 951 56.72 43.07 40.02
CA CYS A 951 55.58 43.20 40.92
C CYS A 951 55.05 41.84 41.37
N LEU A 952 54.86 40.89 40.45
CA LEU A 952 54.36 39.55 40.77
C LEU A 952 55.37 38.70 41.57
N SER A 953 56.66 38.72 41.25
CA SER A 953 57.66 37.88 41.95
C SER A 953 57.84 38.30 43.41
N ARG A 954 57.75 39.60 43.71
CA ARG A 954 57.67 40.09 45.08
C ARG A 954 56.41 39.59 45.80
N ARG A 955 55.25 39.50 45.13
CA ARG A 955 54.01 38.91 45.70
C ARG A 955 54.12 37.42 46.03
N PHE A 956 54.86 36.62 45.26
CA PHE A 956 54.99 35.17 45.52
C PHE A 956 56.05 34.82 46.57
N SER A 957 57.14 35.59 46.65
CA SER A 957 58.20 35.40 47.66
C SER A 957 57.75 35.69 49.10
N THR A 958 56.69 36.49 49.27
CA THR A 958 56.05 36.80 50.56
C THR A 958 55.00 35.76 50.96
N GLY A 959 54.28 35.16 50.01
CA GLY A 959 53.30 34.08 50.25
C GLY A 959 53.89 32.85 50.95
N PHE A 960 55.10 32.40 50.54
CA PHE A 960 55.78 31.26 51.17
C PHE A 960 56.29 31.53 52.60
N LYS A 961 56.47 32.79 53.00
CA LYS A 961 56.83 33.15 54.39
C LYS A 961 55.62 33.16 55.34
N SER A 962 54.40 33.34 54.82
CA SER A 962 53.17 33.29 55.65
C SER A 962 52.77 31.85 56.03
N PHE A 963 53.05 30.86 55.18
CA PHE A 963 52.76 29.44 55.48
C PHE A 963 53.62 28.85 56.61
N LYS A 964 54.77 29.45 56.94
CA LYS A 964 55.61 29.03 58.08
C LYS A 964 55.16 29.60 59.44
N LYS A 965 54.18 30.53 59.46
CA LYS A 965 53.72 31.17 60.71
C LYS A 965 52.37 30.64 61.21
N HIS A 966 51.77 29.65 60.54
CA HIS A 966 50.51 29.00 60.95
C HIS A 966 50.65 27.47 61.11
N SER A 967 51.87 26.99 61.39
CA SER A 967 52.07 25.66 61.99
C SER A 967 53.01 25.79 63.21
N ILE A 968 52.44 26.11 64.36
CA ILE A 968 52.76 25.65 65.72
C ILE A 968 51.48 25.86 66.51
#